data_AF-A0A9P5CD30-F1
#
_entry.id   AF-A0A9P5CD30-F1
#
_cell.length_a   1.000
_cell.length_b   1.000
_cell.length_c   1.000
_cell.angle_alpha   90.00
_cell.angle_beta   90.00
_cell.angle_gamma   90.00
#
_symmetry.space_group_name_H-M   'P 1'
#
loop_
_entity.id
_entity.type
_entity.pdbx_description
1 polymer ?
#
loop_
_entity_poly.entity_id
_entity_poly.type
_entity_poly.pdbx_seq_one_letter_code
_entity_poly.pdbx_strand_id
1 'polypeptide(L)'
;MTLTTPETRRFPSLAEFNGTSRPGFHSVESDSASVSSSASEASSMSGVSSPQRQMMSLRLCEASVEYQVLNENTVPDTARELFFLMDDIGRGRDIVPHALKSTIEEKLKDQPMSLRRWDSSFMPEGHDDDLPGQIPSFEEVKIILARAVECEKFQGEELMWNGGVLLRLLLGIFEDRLGGQCDDFNAILCTTARPDREFEPMPSTGRMIDVCIYASLDQNQELRAAMAEFCMTAPTATVNHTDFEPLQLRPLVLGIGTRKPGVEWDRAQVQTGIWHASQWAFLRWAVRQKLLKRRVAQGADEGEEEFQAEERAVLSKLGFIPGIIVQGNRWHLVISTYHEGKTTLWAEWVFGTTKSLMDIYSVIAGTTPLDILREVTRALDEERAAGKVRGPLHGIPVLVKDNIATHPNTGLRTTAGSLSLWSSKPKENAKLVDLLIASGAIILGKANLSEFSNSRGSMMPSGWSAIGKGMFLTRLKNPSGSSSGSAVGVSAGYALISVGTETDGSLLCPAGRAALYAIKPTIGLIPQHGIVPMSTNFDSAGPMTKTTHDLAVLLDVLASRSPSESYTKSLTGSWSGILVATLNYSKWRYPDSFITPADGAEAQILKETRQAYDLIKTKVDKFVDDVDLVTVDSFELEGKITLDIITMSDMKRDLTAYL
;
A
#
# COMPACT_ATOMS: atom_id res chain seq x y z
N MET A 1 -20.38 -69.37 -7.22
CA MET A 1 -19.01 -69.89 -7.12
C MET A 1 -18.33 -69.21 -5.93
N THR A 2 -17.97 -70.06 -4.99
CA THR A 2 -17.11 -69.98 -3.78
C THR A 2 -16.16 -68.80 -3.52
N LEU A 3 -16.06 -68.52 -2.21
CA LEU A 3 -15.09 -67.75 -1.42
C LEU A 3 -13.59 -68.04 -1.69
N THR A 4 -12.71 -67.06 -1.45
CA THR A 4 -11.60 -67.07 -0.46
C THR A 4 -10.83 -65.71 -0.38
N THR A 5 -10.47 -65.29 0.85
CA THR A 5 -9.48 -64.25 1.28
C THR A 5 -8.16 -64.94 1.76
N PRO A 6 -7.09 -64.34 2.38
CA PRO A 6 -6.71 -62.95 2.79
C PRO A 6 -5.19 -62.54 2.63
N GLU A 7 -4.78 -61.43 3.30
CA GLU A 7 -3.45 -60.97 3.83
C GLU A 7 -2.82 -59.68 3.20
N THR A 8 -2.82 -58.48 3.81
CA THR A 8 -2.16 -57.86 5.01
C THR A 8 -0.70 -57.42 4.87
N ARG A 9 -0.42 -56.13 5.11
CA ARG A 9 0.68 -55.61 5.97
C ARG A 9 0.31 -54.24 6.58
N ARG A 10 0.34 -54.18 7.92
CA ARG A 10 0.21 -52.99 8.80
C ARG A 10 1.59 -52.64 9.38
N PHE A 11 1.79 -51.38 9.79
CA PHE A 11 2.74 -50.92 10.82
C PHE A 11 2.10 -49.78 11.65
N PRO A 12 2.55 -49.49 12.90
CA PRO A 12 1.67 -49.50 14.08
C PRO A 12 1.50 -48.15 14.81
N SER A 13 0.56 -48.14 15.77
CA SER A 13 0.20 -47.04 16.69
C SER A 13 1.13 -46.94 17.91
N LEU A 14 1.34 -45.70 18.39
CA LEU A 14 2.12 -45.34 19.58
C LEU A 14 1.25 -45.23 20.85
N ALA A 15 1.38 -46.22 21.72
CA ALA A 15 1.15 -46.23 23.18
C ALA A 15 1.87 -47.52 23.65
N GLU A 16 2.67 -47.64 24.72
CA GLU A 16 2.89 -46.95 25.99
C GLU A 16 4.34 -47.23 26.46
N PHE A 17 4.94 -46.41 27.33
CA PHE A 17 5.78 -46.93 28.43
C PHE A 17 5.88 -45.90 29.58
N ASN A 18 5.65 -46.42 30.79
CA ASN A 18 5.49 -45.73 32.07
C ASN A 18 6.81 -45.31 32.74
N GLY A 19 6.78 -44.15 33.43
CA GLY A 19 7.02 -44.06 34.88
C GLY A 19 8.44 -43.71 35.39
N THR A 20 8.53 -42.62 36.18
CA THR A 20 9.15 -42.56 37.53
C THR A 20 8.74 -41.24 38.24
N SER A 21 8.88 -41.20 39.56
CA SER A 21 7.91 -40.63 40.53
C SER A 21 8.33 -39.32 41.24
N ARG A 22 7.33 -38.46 41.57
CA ARG A 22 7.04 -37.62 42.80
C ARG A 22 8.17 -36.81 43.51
N PRO A 23 7.89 -35.65 44.16
CA PRO A 23 6.88 -35.49 45.23
C PRO A 23 6.06 -34.18 45.26
N GLY A 24 4.99 -34.17 46.07
CA GLY A 24 4.08 -33.04 46.32
C GLY A 24 4.13 -32.47 47.75
N PHE A 25 3.08 -31.71 48.08
CA PHE A 25 2.80 -30.88 49.28
C PHE A 25 3.44 -29.47 49.23
N HIS A 26 2.79 -28.34 49.57
CA HIS A 26 1.71 -28.06 50.52
C HIS A 26 0.78 -26.91 50.09
N SER A 27 -0.47 -27.00 50.54
CA SER A 27 -1.44 -25.91 50.73
C SER A 27 -1.03 -25.00 51.90
N VAL A 28 -1.17 -23.68 51.74
CA VAL A 28 -1.21 -22.72 52.86
C VAL A 28 -2.38 -21.75 52.61
N GLU A 29 -3.32 -21.76 53.55
CA GLU A 29 -4.39 -20.78 53.74
C GLU A 29 -3.89 -19.52 54.47
N SER A 30 -4.77 -18.50 54.50
CA SER A 30 -4.72 -17.22 55.23
C SER A 30 -4.09 -16.05 54.44
N ASP A 31 -4.64 -14.84 54.35
CA ASP A 31 -5.73 -14.18 55.10
C ASP A 31 -6.46 -13.12 54.26
N SER A 32 -7.66 -12.80 54.73
CA SER A 32 -8.63 -11.80 54.30
C SER A 32 -8.11 -10.35 54.20
N ALA A 33 -8.58 -9.62 53.18
CA ALA A 33 -9.03 -8.23 53.34
C ALA A 33 -10.07 -7.87 52.27
N SER A 34 -11.32 -7.84 52.69
CA SER A 34 -12.46 -7.27 51.98
C SER A 34 -12.37 -5.74 51.91
N VAL A 35 -12.58 -5.15 50.74
CA VAL A 35 -13.20 -3.82 50.63
C VAL A 35 -14.21 -3.84 49.50
N SER A 36 -15.49 -3.93 49.88
CA SER A 36 -16.63 -3.58 49.06
C SER A 36 -16.68 -2.07 48.86
N SER A 37 -16.87 -1.60 47.63
CA SER A 37 -17.60 -0.35 47.40
C SER A 37 -18.36 -0.43 46.07
N SER A 38 -19.56 -0.99 46.16
CA SER A 38 -20.67 -0.64 45.30
C SER A 38 -21.05 0.81 45.58
N ALA A 39 -20.88 1.70 44.60
CA ALA A 39 -21.44 3.04 44.59
C ALA A 39 -22.33 3.20 43.36
N SER A 40 -23.62 3.32 43.65
CA SER A 40 -24.71 3.68 42.75
C SER A 40 -24.53 5.08 42.16
N GLU A 41 -24.45 5.20 40.85
CA GLU A 41 -24.64 6.47 40.14
C GLU A 41 -26.12 6.71 39.85
N ALA A 42 -26.81 7.28 40.83
CA ALA A 42 -28.10 7.94 40.63
C ALA A 42 -28.20 9.14 41.57
N SER A 43 -27.54 10.25 41.21
CA SER A 43 -28.00 11.64 41.47
C SER A 43 -26.86 12.65 41.29
N SER A 44 -26.70 13.19 40.07
CA SER A 44 -25.98 14.46 39.85
C SER A 44 -26.42 15.14 38.54
N MET A 45 -27.71 15.48 38.43
CA MET A 45 -28.17 16.44 37.44
C MET A 45 -28.23 17.85 38.03
N SER A 46 -27.30 18.71 37.63
CA SER A 46 -27.59 20.09 37.19
C SER A 46 -26.28 20.79 36.78
N GLY A 47 -26.08 20.98 35.47
CA GLY A 47 -24.96 21.77 34.94
C GLY A 47 -24.71 21.60 33.45
N VAL A 48 -25.00 20.42 32.88
CA VAL A 48 -24.76 20.16 31.44
C VAL A 48 -26.00 20.54 30.63
N SER A 49 -25.86 21.50 29.72
CA SER A 49 -26.89 21.87 28.74
C SER A 49 -27.26 20.68 27.85
N SER A 50 -28.55 20.51 27.48
CA SER A 50 -28.98 19.43 26.58
C SER A 50 -28.25 19.49 25.22
N PRO A 51 -28.06 18.36 24.51
CA PRO A 51 -27.34 18.33 23.22
C PRO A 51 -27.90 19.33 22.20
N GLN A 52 -29.22 19.47 22.12
CA GLN A 52 -29.86 20.45 21.25
C GLN A 52 -29.53 21.90 21.61
N ARG A 53 -29.40 22.22 22.91
CA ARG A 53 -28.91 23.53 23.34
C ARG A 53 -27.44 23.72 22.99
N GLN A 54 -26.61 22.67 23.09
CA GLN A 54 -25.21 22.72 22.69
C GLN A 54 -25.06 22.95 21.18
N MET A 55 -25.87 22.28 20.34
CA MET A 55 -25.89 22.54 18.89
C MET A 55 -26.28 23.98 18.57
N MET A 56 -27.29 24.53 19.27
CA MET A 56 -27.65 25.94 19.10
C MET A 56 -26.53 26.88 19.54
N SER A 57 -25.88 26.63 20.67
CA SER A 57 -24.74 27.43 21.11
C SER A 57 -23.56 27.34 20.14
N LEU A 58 -23.27 26.16 19.58
CA LEU A 58 -22.23 25.97 18.57
C LEU A 58 -22.52 26.71 17.27
N ARG A 59 -23.79 26.90 16.88
CA ARG A 59 -24.14 27.73 15.72
C ARG A 59 -23.89 29.21 15.93
N LEU A 60 -23.91 29.66 17.19
CA LEU A 60 -23.82 31.06 17.59
C LEU A 60 -22.40 31.48 18.01
N CYS A 61 -21.48 30.52 18.25
CA CYS A 61 -20.10 30.83 18.58
C CYS A 61 -19.31 31.26 17.33
N GLU A 62 -18.18 31.93 17.54
CA GLU A 62 -17.35 32.49 16.48
C GLU A 62 -16.84 31.43 15.49
N ALA A 63 -16.52 30.23 15.98
CA ALA A 63 -16.08 29.10 15.15
C ALA A 63 -17.22 28.41 14.38
N SER A 64 -18.48 28.77 14.68
CA SER A 64 -19.77 28.28 14.17
C SER A 64 -19.80 26.86 13.55
N VAL A 65 -20.51 25.93 14.20
CA VAL A 65 -20.75 24.58 13.66
C VAL A 65 -22.19 24.45 13.18
N GLU A 66 -22.35 24.34 11.87
CA GLU A 66 -23.63 24.04 11.22
C GLU A 66 -23.79 22.53 11.04
N TYR A 67 -25.04 22.04 11.09
CA TYR A 67 -25.36 20.62 11.00
C TYR A 67 -26.34 20.41 9.86
N GLN A 68 -25.99 19.52 8.95
CA GLN A 68 -26.77 19.18 7.78
C GLN A 68 -26.85 17.66 7.59
N VAL A 69 -27.92 17.21 6.95
CA VAL A 69 -28.09 15.80 6.58
C VAL A 69 -27.20 15.51 5.39
N LEU A 70 -26.50 14.39 5.40
CA LEU A 70 -25.71 13.85 4.30
C LEU A 70 -26.56 12.85 3.51
N ASN A 71 -26.87 13.18 2.25
CA ASN A 71 -27.54 12.31 1.29
C ASN A 71 -27.17 12.72 -0.15
N GLU A 72 -27.65 11.96 -1.13
CA GLU A 72 -27.37 12.17 -2.57
C GLU A 72 -27.64 13.61 -3.07
N ASN A 73 -28.57 14.33 -2.45
CA ASN A 73 -28.98 15.68 -2.85
C ASN A 73 -28.27 16.78 -2.04
N THR A 74 -27.72 16.46 -0.88
CA THR A 74 -27.14 17.44 0.05
C THR A 74 -25.63 17.29 0.20
N VAL A 75 -25.03 16.21 -0.29
CA VAL A 75 -23.59 15.98 -0.23
C VAL A 75 -22.82 17.15 -0.85
N PRO A 76 -21.78 17.69 -0.17
CA PRO A 76 -20.91 18.71 -0.74
C PRO A 76 -20.19 18.22 -1.99
N ASP A 77 -20.00 19.10 -2.97
CA ASP A 77 -19.32 18.75 -4.23
C ASP A 77 -17.92 18.17 -4.00
N THR A 78 -17.17 18.72 -3.04
CA THR A 78 -15.82 18.26 -2.68
C THR A 78 -15.80 16.83 -2.12
N ALA A 79 -16.92 16.35 -1.59
CA ALA A 79 -17.06 15.05 -0.95
C ALA A 79 -17.92 14.05 -1.76
N ARG A 80 -18.38 14.46 -2.95
CA ARG A 80 -19.33 13.70 -3.76
C ARG A 80 -18.79 12.34 -4.19
N GLU A 81 -17.52 12.29 -4.59
CA GLU A 81 -16.84 11.05 -4.97
C GLU A 81 -16.77 10.06 -3.81
N LEU A 82 -16.34 10.52 -2.63
CA LEU A 82 -16.30 9.69 -1.43
C LEU A 82 -17.69 9.18 -1.04
N PHE A 83 -18.71 10.04 -1.09
CA PHE A 83 -20.07 9.64 -0.76
C PHE A 83 -20.57 8.50 -1.65
N PHE A 84 -20.40 8.60 -2.97
CA PHE A 84 -20.85 7.53 -3.87
C PHE A 84 -20.03 6.26 -3.73
N LEU A 85 -18.73 6.35 -3.45
CA LEU A 85 -17.95 5.17 -3.07
C LEU A 85 -18.55 4.50 -1.83
N MET A 86 -18.86 5.27 -0.80
CA MET A 86 -19.41 4.76 0.46
C MET A 86 -20.84 4.22 0.29
N ASP A 87 -21.63 4.76 -0.64
CA ASP A 87 -22.92 4.19 -1.05
C ASP A 87 -22.75 2.86 -1.79
N ASP A 88 -21.77 2.75 -2.70
CA ASP A 88 -21.44 1.50 -3.39
C ASP A 88 -21.00 0.42 -2.39
N ILE A 89 -20.11 0.77 -1.46
CA ILE A 89 -19.68 -0.09 -0.35
C ILE A 89 -20.88 -0.51 0.51
N GLY A 90 -21.77 0.42 0.87
CA GLY A 90 -22.94 0.11 1.69
C GLY A 90 -24.00 -0.73 1.00
N ARG A 91 -24.01 -0.73 -0.34
CA ARG A 91 -24.80 -1.67 -1.15
C ARG A 91 -24.11 -3.03 -1.32
N GLY A 92 -22.93 -3.21 -0.73
CA GLY A 92 -22.13 -4.42 -0.80
C GLY A 92 -21.56 -4.66 -2.18
N ARG A 93 -21.14 -3.61 -2.90
CA ARG A 93 -20.47 -3.72 -4.21
C ARG A 93 -18.95 -3.70 -4.05
N ASP A 94 -18.26 -4.68 -4.63
CA ASP A 94 -16.79 -4.74 -4.69
C ASP A 94 -16.10 -4.56 -3.31
N ILE A 95 -16.69 -5.14 -2.26
CA ILE A 95 -16.24 -4.98 -0.85
C ILE A 95 -15.31 -6.10 -0.37
N VAL A 96 -15.16 -7.17 -1.15
CA VAL A 96 -14.34 -8.35 -0.80
C VAL A 96 -13.45 -8.74 -1.97
N PRO A 97 -12.15 -8.97 -1.78
CA PRO A 97 -11.28 -9.46 -2.85
C PRO A 97 -11.75 -10.77 -3.44
N HIS A 98 -11.53 -10.92 -4.73
CA HIS A 98 -11.79 -12.11 -5.50
C HIS A 98 -11.14 -13.36 -4.86
N ALA A 99 -9.93 -13.24 -4.31
CA ALA A 99 -9.23 -14.32 -3.63
C ALA A 99 -10.04 -14.99 -2.49
N LEU A 100 -10.95 -14.25 -1.83
CA LEU A 100 -11.78 -14.79 -0.74
C LEU A 100 -13.09 -15.41 -1.25
N LYS A 101 -13.43 -15.25 -2.52
CA LYS A 101 -14.69 -15.69 -3.12
C LYS A 101 -14.95 -17.18 -2.90
N SER A 102 -14.01 -18.03 -3.33
CA SER A 102 -14.17 -19.49 -3.21
C SER A 102 -14.35 -19.95 -1.76
N THR A 103 -13.62 -19.34 -0.83
CA THR A 103 -13.69 -19.64 0.61
C THR A 103 -15.05 -19.25 1.18
N ILE A 104 -15.55 -18.05 0.85
CA ILE A 104 -16.84 -17.55 1.33
C ILE A 104 -17.99 -18.36 0.74
N GLU A 105 -17.94 -18.65 -0.57
CA GLU A 105 -18.93 -19.49 -1.24
C GLU A 105 -19.00 -20.90 -0.64
N GLU A 106 -17.85 -21.53 -0.37
CA GLU A 106 -17.80 -22.84 0.27
C GLU A 106 -18.39 -22.79 1.70
N LYS A 107 -18.02 -21.76 2.48
CA LYS A 107 -18.49 -21.60 3.87
C LYS A 107 -19.98 -21.28 3.96
N LEU A 108 -20.58 -20.73 2.90
CA LEU A 108 -21.99 -20.37 2.82
C LEU A 108 -22.81 -21.29 1.92
N LYS A 109 -22.25 -22.42 1.45
CA LYS A 109 -22.92 -23.36 0.52
C LYS A 109 -24.31 -23.83 0.99
N ASP A 110 -24.52 -23.94 2.29
CA ASP A 110 -25.78 -24.37 2.89
C ASP A 110 -26.78 -23.19 3.12
N GLN A 111 -26.43 -21.98 2.67
CA GLN A 111 -27.22 -20.76 2.77
C GLN A 111 -27.44 -20.10 1.39
N PRO A 112 -28.17 -20.75 0.46
CA PRO A 112 -28.28 -20.31 -0.94
C PRO A 112 -28.94 -18.92 -1.12
N MET A 113 -29.83 -18.53 -0.21
CA MET A 113 -30.42 -17.17 -0.22
C MET A 113 -29.44 -16.09 0.24
N SER A 114 -28.50 -16.44 1.13
CA SER A 114 -27.42 -15.54 1.54
C SER A 114 -26.44 -15.35 0.38
N LEU A 115 -26.03 -16.44 -0.29
CA LEU A 115 -25.06 -16.42 -1.40
C LEU A 115 -25.43 -15.48 -2.54
N ARG A 116 -26.70 -15.43 -2.95
CA ARG A 116 -27.17 -14.49 -4.01
C ARG A 116 -26.91 -13.02 -3.71
N ARG A 117 -26.77 -12.64 -2.43
CA ARG A 117 -26.46 -11.25 -2.05
C ARG A 117 -24.98 -10.91 -2.22
N TRP A 118 -24.10 -11.91 -2.32
CA TRP A 118 -22.65 -11.73 -2.46
C TRP A 118 -22.20 -11.64 -3.91
N ASP A 119 -23.07 -11.93 -4.89
CA ASP A 119 -22.69 -12.00 -6.30
C ASP A 119 -22.02 -10.71 -6.81
N SER A 120 -22.44 -9.54 -6.29
CA SER A 120 -21.86 -8.23 -6.58
C SER A 120 -20.83 -7.75 -5.55
N SER A 121 -20.59 -8.52 -4.49
CA SER A 121 -19.72 -8.12 -3.37
C SER A 121 -18.25 -8.47 -3.58
N PHE A 122 -17.96 -9.38 -4.51
CA PHE A 122 -16.60 -9.75 -4.84
C PHE A 122 -16.04 -8.81 -5.91
N MET A 123 -14.85 -8.26 -5.63
CA MET A 123 -14.07 -7.51 -6.59
C MET A 123 -13.79 -8.36 -7.85
N PRO A 124 -13.63 -7.72 -9.01
CA PRO A 124 -13.21 -8.41 -10.22
C PRO A 124 -11.86 -9.09 -10.03
N GLU A 125 -11.65 -10.23 -10.70
CA GLU A 125 -10.39 -10.95 -10.65
C GLU A 125 -9.23 -10.04 -11.12
N GLY A 126 -8.21 -9.85 -10.26
CA GLY A 126 -7.06 -8.98 -10.52
C GLY A 126 -7.13 -7.57 -9.91
N HIS A 127 -8.16 -7.26 -9.11
CA HIS A 127 -8.33 -5.97 -8.42
C HIS A 127 -8.24 -6.08 -6.88
N ASP A 128 -7.50 -7.08 -6.38
CA ASP A 128 -7.70 -7.62 -5.03
C ASP A 128 -6.95 -6.94 -3.87
N ASP A 129 -5.99 -6.04 -4.10
CA ASP A 129 -4.94 -5.79 -3.09
C ASP A 129 -4.45 -4.34 -2.93
N ASP A 130 -5.24 -3.33 -3.34
CA ASP A 130 -4.83 -1.91 -3.25
C ASP A 130 -5.40 -1.16 -2.03
N LEU A 131 -6.16 -1.83 -1.15
CA LEU A 131 -6.70 -1.19 0.06
C LEU A 131 -5.67 -1.25 1.20
N PRO A 132 -5.35 -0.11 1.87
CA PRO A 132 -4.40 -0.10 2.97
C PRO A 132 -4.95 -0.87 4.20
N GLY A 133 -4.09 -1.69 4.80
CA GLY A 133 -4.46 -2.65 5.84
C GLY A 133 -4.59 -4.08 5.29
N GLN A 134 -4.95 -5.02 6.15
CA GLN A 134 -5.27 -6.40 5.76
C GLN A 134 -6.77 -6.63 5.83
N ILE A 135 -7.27 -7.61 5.09
CA ILE A 135 -8.67 -8.02 5.20
C ILE A 135 -8.79 -9.17 6.19
N PRO A 136 -9.58 -9.01 7.28
CA PRO A 136 -9.81 -10.07 8.25
C PRO A 136 -10.34 -11.35 7.59
N SER A 137 -9.88 -12.49 8.10
CA SER A 137 -10.36 -13.79 7.65
C SER A 137 -11.84 -14.00 7.97
N PHE A 138 -12.48 -14.91 7.23
CA PHE A 138 -13.88 -15.25 7.43
C PHE A 138 -14.21 -15.64 8.88
N GLU A 139 -13.30 -16.33 9.58
CA GLU A 139 -13.52 -16.73 10.98
C GLU A 139 -13.39 -15.53 11.94
N GLU A 140 -12.50 -14.56 11.67
CA GLU A 140 -12.41 -13.33 12.44
C GLU A 140 -13.67 -12.47 12.27
N VAL A 141 -14.16 -12.35 11.04
CA VAL A 141 -15.43 -11.66 10.73
C VAL A 141 -16.61 -12.33 11.44
N LYS A 142 -16.66 -13.67 11.49
CA LYS A 142 -17.67 -14.40 12.26
C LYS A 142 -17.60 -14.11 13.76
N ILE A 143 -16.40 -13.98 14.32
CA ILE A 143 -16.25 -13.64 15.75
C ILE A 143 -16.75 -12.22 16.01
N ILE A 144 -16.43 -11.26 15.13
CA ILE A 144 -16.94 -9.88 15.21
C ILE A 144 -18.47 -9.87 15.15
N LEU A 145 -19.07 -10.64 14.22
CA LEU A 145 -20.53 -10.78 14.12
C LEU A 145 -21.13 -11.33 15.42
N ALA A 146 -20.56 -12.39 15.98
CA ALA A 146 -21.05 -12.98 17.21
C ALA A 146 -21.03 -11.97 18.38
N ARG A 147 -19.99 -11.13 18.45
CA ARG A 147 -19.89 -10.06 19.46
C ARG A 147 -20.87 -8.93 19.23
N ALA A 148 -21.12 -8.54 17.98
CA ALA A 148 -22.14 -7.55 17.65
C ALA A 148 -23.54 -8.05 18.05
N VAL A 149 -23.86 -9.31 17.77
CA VAL A 149 -25.12 -9.95 18.20
C VAL A 149 -25.25 -9.99 19.71
N GLU A 150 -24.17 -10.32 20.43
CA GLU A 150 -24.14 -10.31 21.89
C GLU A 150 -24.39 -8.91 22.46
N CYS A 151 -23.71 -7.89 21.92
CA CYS A 151 -23.90 -6.50 22.34
C CYS A 151 -25.35 -6.03 22.08
N GLU A 152 -25.94 -6.38 20.94
CA GLU A 152 -27.33 -6.03 20.65
C GLU A 152 -28.32 -6.76 21.59
N LYS A 153 -28.13 -8.07 21.79
CA LYS A 153 -28.98 -8.90 22.66
C LYS A 153 -29.02 -8.40 24.10
N PHE A 154 -27.87 -7.99 24.64
CA PHE A 154 -27.76 -7.55 26.03
C PHE A 154 -27.88 -6.03 26.20
N GLN A 155 -28.25 -5.29 25.14
CA GLN A 155 -28.26 -3.82 25.15
C GLN A 155 -26.94 -3.24 25.67
N GLY A 156 -25.84 -3.87 25.25
CA GLY A 156 -24.49 -3.63 25.72
C GLY A 156 -24.13 -2.15 25.68
N GLU A 157 -23.42 -1.72 26.71
CA GLU A 157 -22.94 -0.35 26.83
C GLU A 157 -21.86 -0.04 25.79
N GLU A 158 -21.53 1.24 25.62
CA GLU A 158 -20.52 1.73 24.68
C GLU A 158 -19.19 0.98 24.80
N LEU A 159 -18.77 0.66 26.03
CA LEU A 159 -17.53 -0.09 26.28
C LEU A 159 -17.54 -1.50 25.67
N MET A 160 -18.70 -2.17 25.67
CA MET A 160 -18.84 -3.50 25.06
C MET A 160 -18.72 -3.41 23.54
N TRP A 161 -19.31 -2.39 22.92
CA TRP A 161 -19.17 -2.14 21.48
C TRP A 161 -17.72 -1.77 21.13
N ASN A 162 -17.06 -0.95 21.94
CA ASN A 162 -15.67 -0.54 21.75
C ASN A 162 -14.71 -1.73 21.78
N GLY A 163 -14.71 -2.52 22.85
CA GLY A 163 -13.77 -3.64 23.00
C GLY A 163 -14.17 -4.88 22.20
N GLY A 164 -15.47 -5.17 22.11
CA GLY A 164 -15.99 -6.41 21.51
C GLY A 164 -16.12 -6.37 20.00
N VAL A 165 -16.36 -5.19 19.41
CA VAL A 165 -16.66 -5.03 17.99
C VAL A 165 -15.68 -4.07 17.30
N LEU A 166 -15.65 -2.79 17.71
CA LEU A 166 -14.86 -1.75 17.03
C LEU A 166 -13.36 -2.05 17.05
N LEU A 167 -12.77 -2.24 18.24
CA LEU A 167 -11.34 -2.50 18.36
C LEU A 167 -10.98 -3.78 17.63
N ARG A 168 -11.76 -4.86 17.83
CA ARG A 168 -11.47 -6.14 17.19
C ARG A 168 -11.50 -6.08 15.66
N LEU A 169 -12.41 -5.28 15.10
CA LEU A 169 -12.47 -5.00 13.67
C LEU A 169 -11.22 -4.24 13.22
N LEU A 170 -10.86 -3.15 13.89
CA LEU A 170 -9.73 -2.31 13.50
C LEU A 170 -8.37 -2.99 13.70
N LEU A 171 -8.18 -3.79 14.75
CA LEU A 171 -6.97 -4.61 14.90
C LEU A 171 -6.90 -5.66 13.79
N GLY A 172 -8.04 -6.24 13.42
CA GLY A 172 -8.11 -7.14 12.26
C GLY A 172 -7.70 -6.48 10.95
N ILE A 173 -7.86 -5.17 10.81
CA ILE A 173 -7.48 -4.40 9.60
C ILE A 173 -6.04 -3.89 9.68
N PHE A 174 -5.61 -3.36 10.83
CA PHE A 174 -4.37 -2.58 10.93
C PHE A 174 -3.25 -3.24 11.74
N GLU A 175 -3.50 -4.35 12.43
CA GLU A 175 -2.45 -5.12 13.14
C GLU A 175 -2.19 -6.46 12.47
N ASP A 176 -0.92 -6.80 12.24
CA ASP A 176 -0.54 -8.14 11.80
C ASP A 176 -0.82 -9.20 12.88
N ARG A 177 -0.80 -10.49 12.49
CA ARG A 177 -1.11 -11.62 13.40
C ARG A 177 -0.12 -11.81 14.56
N LEU A 178 0.96 -11.03 14.61
CA LEU A 178 1.96 -11.01 15.68
C LEU A 178 1.91 -9.72 16.53
N GLY A 179 0.96 -8.82 16.25
CA GLY A 179 0.78 -7.53 16.95
C GLY A 179 1.65 -6.39 16.38
N GLY A 180 2.18 -6.54 15.17
CA GLY A 180 2.89 -5.49 14.42
C GLY A 180 1.94 -4.52 13.71
N GLN A 181 2.34 -3.25 13.63
CA GLN A 181 1.57 -2.18 12.99
C GLN A 181 1.69 -2.24 11.45
N CYS A 182 0.64 -1.85 10.72
CA CYS A 182 0.64 -1.71 9.25
C CYS A 182 1.54 -0.53 8.81
N ASP A 183 2.12 -0.62 7.61
CA ASP A 183 3.17 0.29 7.14
C ASP A 183 2.68 1.74 6.90
N ASP A 184 1.43 1.92 6.46
CA ASP A 184 0.92 3.25 6.02
C ASP A 184 -0.10 3.88 6.99
N PHE A 185 -0.98 3.08 7.62
CA PHE A 185 -2.02 3.59 8.51
C PHE A 185 -2.28 2.64 9.67
N ASN A 186 -2.57 3.19 10.84
CA ASN A 186 -2.81 2.41 12.05
C ASN A 186 -3.95 2.99 12.88
N ALA A 187 -4.56 2.16 13.71
CA ALA A 187 -5.60 2.57 14.64
C ALA A 187 -5.07 2.69 16.07
N ILE A 188 -5.58 3.66 16.84
CA ILE A 188 -5.27 3.81 18.26
C ILE A 188 -6.49 4.23 19.06
N LEU A 189 -6.65 3.64 20.25
CA LEU A 189 -7.65 4.07 21.22
C LEU A 189 -7.28 5.46 21.77
N CYS A 190 -8.26 6.35 21.76
CA CYS A 190 -8.09 7.75 22.14
C CYS A 190 -9.27 8.25 22.99
N THR A 191 -9.86 7.38 23.80
CA THR A 191 -11.05 7.67 24.62
C THR A 191 -10.86 8.83 25.61
N THR A 192 -9.62 9.16 25.94
CA THR A 192 -9.23 10.30 26.78
C THR A 192 -8.78 11.52 25.99
N ALA A 193 -8.57 11.42 24.68
CA ALA A 193 -8.16 12.53 23.84
C ALA A 193 -9.24 13.62 23.81
N ARG A 194 -8.81 14.87 23.93
CA ARG A 194 -9.67 16.05 23.86
C ARG A 194 -9.03 17.10 22.94
N PRO A 195 -9.82 17.89 22.23
CA PRO A 195 -9.29 19.07 21.58
C PRO A 195 -8.55 19.94 22.60
N ASP A 196 -7.43 20.50 22.17
CA ASP A 196 -6.76 21.51 22.96
C ASP A 196 -7.68 22.74 23.09
N ARG A 197 -7.67 23.37 24.27
CA ARG A 197 -8.54 24.51 24.59
C ARG A 197 -8.35 25.69 23.64
N GLU A 198 -7.20 25.82 23.01
CA GLU A 198 -6.94 26.88 22.03
C GLU A 198 -7.75 26.70 20.74
N PHE A 199 -8.03 25.45 20.37
CA PHE A 199 -8.76 25.11 19.14
C PHE A 199 -10.21 24.68 19.41
N GLU A 200 -10.56 24.48 20.68
CA GLU A 200 -11.89 24.03 21.08
C GLU A 200 -12.94 25.15 20.89
N PRO A 201 -13.97 24.96 20.04
CA PRO A 201 -14.95 26.00 19.75
C PRO A 201 -15.81 26.39 20.95
N MET A 202 -16.04 25.46 21.87
CA MET A 202 -16.69 25.69 23.16
C MET A 202 -16.24 24.63 24.16
N PRO A 203 -16.08 24.97 25.46
CA PRO A 203 -15.69 24.01 26.47
C PRO A 203 -16.65 22.82 26.52
N SER A 204 -16.09 21.63 26.39
CA SER A 204 -16.86 20.41 26.37
C SER A 204 -16.43 19.48 27.50
N THR A 205 -17.43 18.85 28.12
CA THR A 205 -17.23 17.88 29.20
C THR A 205 -17.67 16.52 28.70
N GLY A 206 -16.74 15.73 28.15
CA GLY A 206 -17.04 14.36 27.75
C GLY A 206 -16.10 13.81 26.69
N ARG A 207 -16.19 12.49 26.45
CA ARG A 207 -15.46 11.81 25.37
C ARG A 207 -15.87 12.36 24.00
N MET A 208 -14.91 12.58 23.12
CA MET A 208 -15.18 13.02 21.74
C MET A 208 -15.28 11.84 20.81
N ILE A 209 -14.15 11.17 20.67
CA ILE A 209 -13.94 10.01 19.82
C ILE A 209 -13.33 8.88 20.66
N ASP A 210 -13.47 7.66 20.16
CA ASP A 210 -13.05 6.44 20.83
C ASP A 210 -11.79 5.88 20.21
N VAL A 211 -11.70 5.95 18.89
CA VAL A 211 -10.56 5.49 18.10
C VAL A 211 -10.19 6.52 17.03
N CYS A 212 -8.89 6.65 16.77
CA CYS A 212 -8.35 7.35 15.62
C CYS A 212 -7.71 6.37 14.66
N ILE A 213 -7.87 6.60 13.35
CA ILE A 213 -6.92 6.11 12.35
C ILE A 213 -5.91 7.23 12.10
N TYR A 214 -4.63 6.91 12.14
CA TYR A 214 -3.53 7.83 11.93
C TYR A 214 -2.59 7.32 10.84
N ALA A 215 -1.92 8.25 10.15
CA ALA A 215 -0.90 7.92 9.17
C ALA A 215 0.39 7.47 9.89
N SER A 216 0.88 6.29 9.51
CA SER A 216 2.13 5.71 10.01
C SER A 216 3.30 6.25 9.22
N LEU A 217 3.93 7.29 9.76
CA LEU A 217 5.05 7.98 9.10
C LEU A 217 6.38 7.69 9.82
N ASP A 218 6.37 6.70 10.73
CA ASP A 218 7.49 6.36 11.60
C ASP A 218 8.76 6.00 10.82
N GLN A 219 8.58 5.45 9.62
CA GLN A 219 9.67 5.06 8.74
C GLN A 219 10.25 6.24 7.93
N ASN A 220 9.63 7.43 7.90
CA ASN A 220 10.10 8.62 7.19
C ASN A 220 10.78 9.60 8.15
N GLN A 221 12.11 9.53 8.23
CA GLN A 221 12.89 10.32 9.18
C GLN A 221 12.87 11.84 8.91
N GLU A 222 12.67 12.31 7.65
CA GLU A 222 12.46 13.76 7.42
C GLU A 222 11.15 14.19 8.03
N LEU A 223 10.10 13.47 7.68
CA LEU A 223 8.76 13.88 8.04
C LEU A 223 8.61 13.80 9.55
N ARG A 224 9.22 12.79 10.20
CA ARG A 224 9.32 12.71 11.65
C ARG A 224 10.06 13.89 12.27
N ALA A 225 11.17 14.34 11.68
CA ALA A 225 11.91 15.51 12.16
C ALA A 225 11.13 16.82 11.94
N ALA A 226 10.51 16.98 10.77
CA ALA A 226 9.65 18.12 10.45
C ALA A 226 8.41 18.18 11.34
N MET A 227 7.81 17.02 11.64
CA MET A 227 6.72 16.88 12.60
C MET A 227 7.18 17.23 14.02
N ALA A 228 8.35 16.77 14.45
CA ALA A 228 8.90 17.15 15.75
C ALA A 228 9.18 18.66 15.83
N GLU A 229 9.72 19.26 14.78
CA GLU A 229 9.91 20.72 14.69
C GLU A 229 8.58 21.47 14.74
N PHE A 230 7.60 21.00 13.98
CA PHE A 230 6.25 21.54 13.99
C PHE A 230 5.64 21.46 15.40
N CYS A 231 5.74 20.30 16.08
CA CYS A 231 5.26 20.10 17.44
C CYS A 231 5.89 21.06 18.45
N MET A 232 7.17 21.44 18.30
CA MET A 232 7.81 22.43 19.18
C MET A 232 7.16 23.82 19.09
N THR A 233 6.48 24.12 17.98
CA THR A 233 5.81 25.40 17.74
C THR A 233 4.29 25.32 17.82
N ALA A 234 3.73 24.11 17.78
CA ALA A 234 2.31 23.86 17.91
C ALA A 234 1.88 24.04 19.38
N PRO A 235 0.79 24.79 19.65
CA PRO A 235 0.29 24.95 21.02
C PRO A 235 -0.06 23.63 21.70
N THR A 236 -0.51 22.64 20.92
CA THR A 236 -0.86 21.30 21.40
C THR A 236 0.35 20.43 21.73
N ALA A 237 1.57 20.87 21.37
CA ALA A 237 2.77 20.05 21.34
C ALA A 237 2.62 18.75 20.50
N THR A 238 1.65 18.71 19.59
CA THR A 238 1.40 17.59 18.67
C THR A 238 1.20 18.08 17.23
N VAL A 239 1.21 17.15 16.26
CA VAL A 239 0.82 17.42 14.86
C VAL A 239 -0.70 17.51 14.66
N ASN A 240 -1.47 17.50 15.75
CA ASN A 240 -2.93 17.46 15.73
C ASN A 240 -3.52 18.54 16.65
N HIS A 241 -4.84 18.69 16.57
CA HIS A 241 -5.62 19.62 17.41
C HIS A 241 -5.85 19.13 18.85
N THR A 242 -5.14 18.09 19.29
CA THR A 242 -5.25 17.46 20.62
C THR A 242 -3.86 17.30 21.23
N ASP A 243 -3.72 17.49 22.53
CA ASP A 243 -2.50 17.26 23.31
C ASP A 243 -2.28 15.77 23.66
N PHE A 244 -3.10 14.87 23.11
CA PHE A 244 -3.02 13.44 23.37
C PHE A 244 -1.68 12.85 22.88
N GLU A 245 -0.76 12.63 23.82
CA GLU A 245 0.61 12.18 23.59
C GLU A 245 0.72 10.98 22.62
N PRO A 246 -0.14 9.94 22.67
CA PRO A 246 -0.05 8.85 21.72
C PRO A 246 -0.30 9.23 20.25
N LEU A 247 -0.81 10.44 19.98
CA LEU A 247 -0.96 11.02 18.64
C LEU A 247 0.07 12.13 18.34
N GLN A 248 1.06 12.33 19.21
CA GLN A 248 1.96 13.48 19.15
C GLN A 248 2.63 13.69 17.78
N LEU A 249 3.14 12.61 17.18
CA LEU A 249 3.82 12.62 15.87
C LEU A 249 3.06 11.81 14.82
N ARG A 250 1.76 11.59 15.03
CA ARG A 250 0.93 10.70 14.22
C ARG A 250 -0.24 11.49 13.67
N PRO A 251 -0.17 11.97 12.41
CA PRO A 251 -1.23 12.77 11.82
C PRO A 251 -2.55 12.01 11.80
N LEU A 252 -3.58 12.64 12.35
CA LEU A 252 -4.93 12.10 12.36
C LEU A 252 -5.52 12.08 10.95
N VAL A 253 -6.02 10.93 10.53
CA VAL A 253 -6.67 10.72 9.23
C VAL A 253 -8.17 10.59 9.38
N LEU A 254 -8.63 9.83 10.39
CA LEU A 254 -10.05 9.57 10.62
C LEU A 254 -10.34 9.45 12.12
N GLY A 255 -11.35 10.18 12.60
CA GLY A 255 -11.90 10.02 13.95
C GLY A 255 -13.12 9.10 13.96
N ILE A 256 -13.19 8.16 14.90
CA ILE A 256 -14.31 7.24 15.07
C ILE A 256 -14.87 7.37 16.50
N GLY A 257 -16.15 7.73 16.61
CA GLY A 257 -16.87 7.77 17.89
C GLY A 257 -17.95 6.69 17.96
N THR A 258 -18.14 6.05 19.12
CA THR A 258 -19.16 5.02 19.34
C THR A 258 -20.23 5.48 20.32
N ARG A 259 -21.49 5.11 20.09
CA ARG A 259 -22.61 5.51 20.94
C ARG A 259 -23.59 4.37 21.12
N LYS A 260 -24.30 4.42 22.25
CA LYS A 260 -25.35 3.45 22.57
C LYS A 260 -26.53 3.56 21.56
N PRO A 261 -27.18 2.44 21.22
CA PRO A 261 -28.44 2.47 20.48
C PRO A 261 -29.55 3.26 21.20
N GLY A 262 -30.38 3.99 20.44
CA GLY A 262 -31.72 4.41 20.87
C GLY A 262 -31.90 5.85 21.36
N VAL A 263 -30.93 6.47 22.03
CA VAL A 263 -30.99 7.87 22.48
C VAL A 263 -29.57 8.37 22.65
N GLU A 264 -29.07 9.26 21.77
CA GLU A 264 -27.83 10.07 21.89
C GLU A 264 -27.28 10.59 20.54
N TRP A 265 -28.02 10.49 19.43
CA TRP A 265 -27.55 10.94 18.11
C TRP A 265 -27.11 12.42 18.09
N ASP A 266 -27.92 13.32 18.67
CA ASP A 266 -27.57 14.74 18.80
C ASP A 266 -26.27 14.94 19.59
N ARG A 267 -26.03 14.12 20.62
CA ARG A 267 -24.80 14.16 21.41
C ARG A 267 -23.59 13.70 20.60
N ALA A 268 -23.76 12.65 19.79
CA ALA A 268 -22.75 12.15 18.87
C ALA A 268 -22.35 13.24 17.86
N GLN A 269 -23.34 13.88 17.23
CA GLN A 269 -23.12 14.98 16.29
C GLN A 269 -22.43 16.18 16.98
N VAL A 270 -22.84 16.55 18.20
CA VAL A 270 -22.17 17.62 18.96
C VAL A 270 -20.69 17.30 19.17
N GLN A 271 -20.39 16.10 19.66
CA GLN A 271 -19.01 15.69 19.96
C GLN A 271 -18.14 15.59 18.70
N THR A 272 -18.64 14.95 17.64
CA THR A 272 -17.94 14.89 16.34
C THR A 272 -17.80 16.27 15.71
N GLY A 273 -18.81 17.12 15.82
CA GLY A 273 -18.78 18.50 15.32
C GLY A 273 -17.73 19.35 16.04
N ILE A 274 -17.65 19.26 17.38
CA ILE A 274 -16.60 19.92 18.17
C ILE A 274 -15.21 19.41 17.76
N TRP A 275 -15.05 18.09 17.62
CA TRP A 275 -13.79 17.47 17.20
C TRP A 275 -13.33 17.98 15.83
N HIS A 276 -14.22 17.93 14.82
CA HIS A 276 -13.91 18.37 13.47
C HIS A 276 -13.69 19.88 13.38
N ALA A 277 -14.49 20.69 14.07
CA ALA A 277 -14.30 22.14 14.11
C ALA A 277 -12.95 22.52 14.76
N SER A 278 -12.54 21.79 15.80
CA SER A 278 -11.22 21.97 16.41
C SER A 278 -10.09 21.59 15.45
N GLN A 279 -10.29 20.52 14.66
CA GLN A 279 -9.33 20.15 13.62
C GLN A 279 -9.22 21.21 12.53
N TRP A 280 -10.34 21.78 12.07
CA TRP A 280 -10.33 22.91 11.12
C TRP A 280 -9.64 24.14 11.71
N ALA A 281 -9.90 24.47 12.98
CA ALA A 281 -9.25 25.60 13.66
C ALA A 281 -7.73 25.40 13.77
N PHE A 282 -7.27 24.19 14.10
CA PHE A 282 -5.86 23.84 14.12
C PHE A 282 -5.20 23.89 12.73
N LEU A 283 -5.86 23.34 11.70
CA LEU A 283 -5.36 23.37 10.33
C LEU A 283 -5.25 24.81 9.81
N ARG A 284 -6.26 25.63 10.11
CA ARG A 284 -6.24 27.07 9.83
C ARG A 284 -5.06 27.74 10.51
N TRP A 285 -4.85 27.51 11.80
CA TRP A 285 -3.69 28.01 12.53
C TRP A 285 -2.38 27.58 11.87
N ALA A 286 -2.22 26.30 11.53
CA ALA A 286 -1.01 25.75 10.92
C ALA A 286 -0.72 26.37 9.54
N VAL A 287 -1.75 26.54 8.70
CA VAL A 287 -1.67 27.24 7.41
C VAL A 287 -1.25 28.69 7.63
N ARG A 288 -1.87 29.38 8.59
CA ARG A 288 -1.57 30.78 8.91
C ARG A 288 -0.12 30.95 9.34
N GLN A 289 0.41 30.07 10.20
CA GLN A 289 1.84 30.09 10.60
C GLN A 289 2.78 29.92 9.40
N LYS A 290 2.44 29.02 8.47
CA LYS A 290 3.24 28.79 7.26
C LYS A 290 3.22 30.01 6.33
N LEU A 291 2.06 30.62 6.12
CA LEU A 291 1.92 31.81 5.28
C LEU A 291 2.63 33.03 5.90
N LEU A 292 2.55 33.22 7.22
CA LEU A 292 3.29 34.26 7.94
C LEU A 292 4.80 34.12 7.77
N LYS A 293 5.34 32.91 7.97
CA LYS A 293 6.78 32.64 7.75
C LYS A 293 7.21 32.98 6.32
N ARG A 294 6.39 32.67 5.32
CA ARG A 294 6.64 32.99 3.91
C ARG A 294 6.64 34.50 3.66
N ARG A 295 5.66 35.23 4.19
CA ARG A 295 5.54 36.69 4.02
C ARG A 295 6.69 37.45 4.66
N VAL A 296 7.08 37.06 5.88
CA VAL A 296 8.27 37.60 6.56
C VAL A 296 9.53 37.40 5.71
N ALA A 297 9.68 36.22 5.09
CA ALA A 297 10.83 35.94 4.21
C ALA A 297 10.79 36.74 2.88
N GLN A 298 9.61 37.17 2.43
CA GLN A 298 9.42 37.90 1.17
C GLN A 298 9.36 39.43 1.34
N GLY A 299 9.31 39.95 2.57
CA GLY A 299 9.20 41.39 2.84
C GLY A 299 7.88 42.01 2.34
N ALA A 300 6.83 41.20 2.21
CA ALA A 300 5.53 41.63 1.71
C ALA A 300 4.66 42.24 2.83
N ASP A 301 4.08 43.42 2.57
CA ASP A 301 3.15 44.14 3.46
C ASP A 301 1.76 44.21 2.78
N GLU A 302 1.20 43.04 2.49
CA GLU A 302 -0.16 42.90 1.94
C GLU A 302 -1.19 42.93 3.09
N GLY A 303 -2.37 43.53 2.84
CA GLY A 303 -3.41 43.71 3.85
C GLY A 303 -4.03 42.40 4.38
N GLU A 304 -4.63 42.47 5.56
CA GLU A 304 -5.25 41.31 6.26
C GLU A 304 -6.33 40.61 5.41
N GLU A 305 -7.05 41.34 4.54
CA GLU A 305 -8.06 40.74 3.66
C GLU A 305 -7.47 39.79 2.62
N GLU A 306 -6.32 40.16 2.03
CA GLU A 306 -5.61 39.35 1.04
C GLU A 306 -4.98 38.12 1.70
N PHE A 307 -4.47 38.30 2.93
CA PHE A 307 -3.97 37.19 3.74
C PHE A 307 -5.05 36.15 4.04
N GLN A 308 -6.23 36.61 4.44
CA GLN A 308 -7.37 35.73 4.70
C GLN A 308 -7.89 35.07 3.42
N ALA A 309 -7.80 35.74 2.27
CA ALA A 309 -8.16 35.14 0.98
C ALA A 309 -7.19 34.01 0.60
N GLU A 310 -5.88 34.20 0.80
CA GLU A 310 -4.86 33.17 0.58
C GLU A 310 -5.05 31.98 1.54
N GLU A 311 -5.29 32.25 2.83
CA GLU A 311 -5.60 31.24 3.85
C GLU A 311 -6.84 30.40 3.44
N ARG A 312 -7.93 31.06 3.04
CA ARG A 312 -9.15 30.38 2.55
C ARG A 312 -8.88 29.53 1.31
N ALA A 313 -8.08 30.04 0.36
CA ALA A 313 -7.75 29.31 -0.86
C ALA A 313 -6.86 28.07 -0.62
N VAL A 314 -6.04 28.08 0.43
CA VAL A 314 -5.27 26.89 0.84
C VAL A 314 -6.19 25.87 1.52
N LEU A 315 -7.03 26.31 2.46
CA LEU A 315 -7.94 25.43 3.18
C LEU A 315 -9.00 24.80 2.28
N SER A 316 -9.48 25.53 1.26
CA SER A 316 -10.46 25.00 0.31
C SER A 316 -9.94 23.83 -0.52
N LYS A 317 -8.61 23.71 -0.69
CA LYS A 317 -7.99 22.56 -1.38
C LYS A 317 -8.06 21.27 -0.58
N LEU A 318 -8.25 21.34 0.74
CA LEU A 318 -8.44 20.15 1.57
C LEU A 318 -9.79 19.48 1.28
N GLY A 319 -10.78 20.26 0.81
CA GLY A 319 -12.10 19.77 0.42
C GLY A 319 -13.01 19.44 1.60
N PHE A 320 -12.63 18.47 2.43
CA PHE A 320 -13.39 18.00 3.59
C PHE A 320 -12.52 17.22 4.60
N ILE A 321 -13.06 16.98 5.80
CA ILE A 321 -12.51 16.06 6.80
C ILE A 321 -13.54 14.94 7.04
N PRO A 322 -13.18 13.65 6.85
CA PRO A 322 -14.07 12.52 7.11
C PRO A 322 -14.07 12.11 8.58
N GLY A 323 -15.14 11.43 8.99
CA GLY A 323 -15.34 10.88 10.33
C GLY A 323 -16.35 9.74 10.30
N ILE A 324 -16.35 8.91 11.36
CA ILE A 324 -17.33 7.84 11.52
C ILE A 324 -18.01 7.95 12.89
N ILE A 325 -19.33 7.79 12.89
CA ILE A 325 -20.11 7.57 14.11
C ILE A 325 -20.68 6.15 14.07
N VAL A 326 -20.31 5.33 15.05
CA VAL A 326 -20.87 3.99 15.24
C VAL A 326 -21.98 4.06 16.27
N GLN A 327 -23.22 3.79 15.88
CA GLN A 327 -24.36 3.72 16.78
C GLN A 327 -24.86 2.28 16.88
N GLY A 328 -24.38 1.57 17.91
CA GLY A 328 -24.56 0.12 18.02
C GLY A 328 -24.02 -0.60 16.79
N ASN A 329 -24.92 -1.22 16.02
CA ASN A 329 -24.56 -1.92 14.79
C ASN A 329 -24.54 -1.02 13.54
N ARG A 330 -24.88 0.26 13.60
CA ARG A 330 -24.90 1.15 12.42
C ARG A 330 -23.65 1.99 12.33
N TRP A 331 -23.05 2.07 11.15
CA TRP A 331 -21.84 2.83 10.87
C TRP A 331 -22.19 4.00 9.96
N HIS A 332 -22.08 5.20 10.52
CA HIS A 332 -22.45 6.43 9.84
C HIS A 332 -21.20 7.14 9.32
N LEU A 333 -21.22 7.49 8.03
CA LEU A 333 -20.27 8.42 7.45
C LEU A 333 -20.64 9.83 7.91
N VAL A 334 -19.65 10.56 8.38
CA VAL A 334 -19.75 11.98 8.71
C VAL A 334 -18.65 12.72 7.98
N ILE A 335 -19.01 13.87 7.42
CA ILE A 335 -18.07 14.71 6.66
C ILE A 335 -18.19 16.12 7.20
N SER A 336 -17.07 16.80 7.37
CA SER A 336 -17.11 18.24 7.65
C SER A 336 -16.41 19.04 6.56
N THR A 337 -17.02 20.14 6.17
CA THR A 337 -16.44 21.12 5.24
C THR A 337 -16.22 22.44 5.96
N TYR A 338 -15.28 23.24 5.45
CA TYR A 338 -14.99 24.57 5.98
C TYR A 338 -15.18 25.63 4.90
N HIS A 339 -16.07 26.59 5.16
CA HIS A 339 -16.37 27.69 4.24
C HIS A 339 -16.61 28.98 5.02
N GLU A 340 -15.98 30.08 4.60
CA GLU A 340 -16.17 31.42 5.19
C GLU A 340 -16.08 31.47 6.72
N GLY A 341 -15.11 30.77 7.31
CA GLY A 341 -14.96 30.78 8.76
C GLY A 341 -15.78 29.74 9.51
N LYS A 342 -16.68 29.03 8.82
CA LYS A 342 -17.65 28.12 9.43
C LYS A 342 -17.37 26.67 9.12
N THR A 343 -17.58 25.81 10.11
CA THR A 343 -17.57 24.36 9.91
C THR A 343 -18.99 23.87 9.67
N THR A 344 -19.23 23.12 8.59
CA THR A 344 -20.50 22.41 8.39
C THR A 344 -20.27 20.91 8.53
N LEU A 345 -20.98 20.27 9.46
CA LEU A 345 -20.99 18.82 9.65
C LEU A 345 -22.18 18.19 8.91
N TRP A 346 -21.88 17.30 7.99
CA TRP A 346 -22.80 16.50 7.20
C TRP A 346 -22.84 15.08 7.77
N ALA A 347 -23.97 14.63 8.30
CA ALA A 347 -24.09 13.36 9.00
C ALA A 347 -25.34 12.56 8.58
N GLU A 348 -25.62 11.45 9.27
CA GLU A 348 -26.82 10.60 9.10
C GLU A 348 -26.78 9.57 7.95
N TRP A 349 -25.74 9.58 7.12
CA TRP A 349 -25.57 8.55 6.10
C TRP A 349 -25.03 7.25 6.69
N VAL A 350 -25.77 6.14 6.60
CA VAL A 350 -25.30 4.81 7.03
C VAL A 350 -24.67 4.10 5.84
N PHE A 351 -23.36 3.86 5.89
CA PHE A 351 -22.65 3.13 4.84
C PHE A 351 -22.47 1.64 5.17
N GLY A 352 -22.75 1.21 6.40
CA GLY A 352 -22.54 -0.17 6.78
C GLY A 352 -23.20 -0.55 8.10
N THR A 353 -23.32 -1.85 8.35
CA THR A 353 -23.76 -2.36 9.65
C THR A 353 -22.90 -3.53 10.13
N THR A 354 -23.07 -3.96 11.37
CA THR A 354 -22.44 -5.20 11.89
C THR A 354 -23.47 -6.32 12.12
N LYS A 355 -24.56 -6.34 11.32
CA LYS A 355 -25.68 -7.29 11.46
C LYS A 355 -25.51 -8.59 10.70
N SER A 356 -24.66 -8.61 9.67
CA SER A 356 -24.36 -9.80 8.89
C SER A 356 -22.89 -9.83 8.48
N LEU A 357 -22.44 -10.98 7.96
CA LEU A 357 -21.06 -11.13 7.48
C LEU A 357 -20.75 -10.13 6.36
N MET A 358 -21.66 -9.96 5.40
CA MET A 358 -21.52 -9.03 4.28
C MET A 358 -21.47 -7.58 4.74
N ASP A 359 -22.30 -7.22 5.72
CA ASP A 359 -22.31 -5.87 6.27
C ASP A 359 -20.98 -5.54 6.99
N ILE A 360 -20.39 -6.52 7.69
CA ILE A 360 -19.09 -6.34 8.34
C ILE A 360 -17.97 -6.16 7.30
N TYR A 361 -17.99 -6.88 6.18
CA TYR A 361 -17.06 -6.61 5.07
C TYR A 361 -17.27 -5.24 4.45
N SER A 362 -18.51 -4.75 4.38
CA SER A 362 -18.79 -3.36 3.95
C SER A 362 -18.17 -2.35 4.92
N VAL A 363 -18.28 -2.60 6.23
CA VAL A 363 -17.62 -1.77 7.25
C VAL A 363 -16.09 -1.82 7.13
N ILE A 364 -15.51 -3.00 6.89
CA ILE A 364 -14.07 -3.16 6.66
C ILE A 364 -13.63 -2.32 5.46
N ALA A 365 -14.29 -2.48 4.30
CA ALA A 365 -13.97 -1.71 3.09
C ALA A 365 -14.16 -0.19 3.28
N GLY A 366 -15.18 0.23 4.03
CA GLY A 366 -15.42 1.65 4.31
C GLY A 366 -14.56 2.25 5.44
N THR A 367 -13.73 1.46 6.13
CA THR A 367 -12.84 1.91 7.21
C THR A 367 -11.35 1.83 6.86
N THR A 368 -10.97 1.17 5.75
CA THR A 368 -9.62 1.24 5.19
C THR A 368 -9.36 2.64 4.61
N PRO A 369 -8.21 3.27 4.88
CA PRO A 369 -7.89 4.63 4.46
C PRO A 369 -8.15 4.85 2.97
N LEU A 370 -9.04 5.80 2.73
CA LEU A 370 -9.52 6.19 1.42
C LEU A 370 -8.44 7.07 0.73
N ASP A 371 -7.96 6.63 -0.42
CA ASP A 371 -7.62 7.49 -1.59
C ASP A 371 -6.31 8.30 -1.62
N ILE A 372 -5.12 7.67 -1.62
CA ILE A 372 -3.88 8.32 -2.13
C ILE A 372 -3.52 7.88 -3.56
N LEU A 373 -3.89 6.68 -3.99
CA LEU A 373 -3.68 6.23 -5.38
C LEU A 373 -4.68 6.81 -6.38
N ARG A 374 -5.80 7.40 -5.91
CA ARG A 374 -6.87 7.91 -6.77
C ARG A 374 -6.62 9.29 -7.37
N GLU A 375 -5.76 10.13 -6.80
CA GLU A 375 -5.53 11.47 -7.35
C GLU A 375 -4.78 11.44 -8.69
N VAL A 376 -3.79 10.55 -8.84
CA VAL A 376 -3.01 10.40 -10.07
C VAL A 376 -3.83 9.72 -11.17
N THR A 377 -4.62 8.69 -10.83
CA THR A 377 -5.52 8.03 -11.78
C THR A 377 -6.64 8.96 -12.21
N ARG A 378 -7.29 9.68 -11.29
CA ARG A 378 -8.34 10.66 -11.60
C ARG A 378 -7.86 11.75 -12.53
N ALA A 379 -6.68 12.32 -12.30
CA ALA A 379 -6.13 13.34 -13.20
C ALA A 379 -5.89 12.79 -14.63
N LEU A 380 -5.43 11.55 -14.75
CA LEU A 380 -5.25 10.89 -16.05
C LEU A 380 -6.58 10.51 -16.71
N ASP A 381 -7.59 10.15 -15.93
CA ASP A 381 -8.94 9.88 -16.42
C ASP A 381 -9.63 11.16 -16.90
N GLU A 382 -9.48 12.27 -16.18
CA GLU A 382 -9.94 13.60 -16.59
C GLU A 382 -9.27 14.04 -17.90
N GLU A 383 -7.96 13.85 -18.02
CA GLU A 383 -7.25 14.13 -19.28
C GLU A 383 -7.80 13.28 -20.43
N ARG A 384 -7.99 11.98 -20.20
CA ARG A 384 -8.56 11.08 -21.22
C ARG A 384 -9.98 11.48 -21.60
N ALA A 385 -10.83 11.82 -20.63
CA ALA A 385 -12.20 12.29 -20.85
C ALA A 385 -12.23 13.62 -21.62
N ALA A 386 -11.24 14.50 -21.39
CA ALA A 386 -11.04 15.74 -22.15
C ALA A 386 -10.37 15.51 -23.52
N GLY A 387 -10.14 14.26 -23.95
CA GLY A 387 -9.51 13.93 -25.22
C GLY A 387 -7.99 14.11 -25.26
N LYS A 388 -7.36 14.31 -24.10
CA LYS A 388 -5.91 14.48 -23.94
C LYS A 388 -5.27 13.15 -23.51
N VAL A 389 -4.81 12.37 -24.48
CA VAL A 389 -4.03 11.14 -24.23
C VAL A 389 -2.55 11.43 -24.46
N ARG A 390 -1.71 11.23 -23.44
CA ARG A 390 -0.27 11.54 -23.48
C ARG A 390 0.55 10.58 -24.35
N GLY A 391 0.04 9.38 -24.57
CA GLY A 391 0.67 8.35 -25.39
C GLY A 391 0.15 6.97 -25.09
N PRO A 392 0.78 5.91 -25.64
CA PRO A 392 0.36 4.52 -25.45
C PRO A 392 0.41 4.03 -23.99
N LEU A 393 1.19 4.69 -23.13
CA LEU A 393 1.31 4.35 -21.70
C LEU A 393 0.38 5.16 -20.79
N HIS A 394 -0.52 5.99 -21.34
CA HIS A 394 -1.43 6.80 -20.53
C HIS A 394 -2.35 5.94 -19.65
N GLY A 395 -2.22 6.05 -18.34
CA GLY A 395 -2.96 5.27 -17.35
C GLY A 395 -2.44 3.84 -17.18
N ILE A 396 -1.28 3.49 -17.75
CA ILE A 396 -0.72 2.13 -17.65
C ILE A 396 0.13 2.01 -16.38
N PRO A 397 -0.16 1.05 -15.47
CA PRO A 397 0.67 0.79 -14.30
C PRO A 397 2.03 0.19 -14.67
N VAL A 398 3.10 0.73 -14.10
CA VAL A 398 4.47 0.27 -14.29
C VAL A 398 5.18 0.10 -12.95
N LEU A 399 5.88 -1.03 -12.79
CA LEU A 399 6.82 -1.24 -11.69
C LEU A 399 8.21 -0.76 -12.09
N VAL A 400 8.93 -0.11 -11.17
CA VAL A 400 10.32 0.28 -11.39
C VAL A 400 11.21 -0.36 -10.34
N LYS A 401 12.32 -0.96 -10.74
CA LYS A 401 13.27 -1.60 -9.81
C LYS A 401 13.74 -0.61 -8.72
N ASP A 402 13.88 -1.09 -7.49
CA ASP A 402 14.16 -0.24 -6.32
C ASP A 402 15.58 0.40 -6.28
N ASN A 403 16.44 0.10 -7.26
CA ASN A 403 17.67 0.87 -7.49
C ASN A 403 17.48 2.09 -8.42
N ILE A 404 16.27 2.35 -8.89
CA ILE A 404 15.94 3.50 -9.74
C ILE A 404 15.31 4.58 -8.84
N ALA A 405 15.90 5.78 -8.86
CA ALA A 405 15.46 6.91 -8.04
C ALA A 405 14.04 7.35 -8.37
N THR A 406 13.25 7.53 -7.31
CA THR A 406 11.96 8.21 -7.31
C THR A 406 12.03 9.35 -6.31
N HIS A 407 11.49 10.51 -6.68
CA HIS A 407 11.42 11.69 -5.82
C HIS A 407 10.53 11.38 -4.59
N PRO A 408 10.87 11.85 -3.38
CA PRO A 408 10.11 11.56 -2.15
C PRO A 408 8.61 11.84 -2.24
N ASN A 409 8.19 12.84 -3.01
CA ASN A 409 6.77 13.17 -3.23
C ASN A 409 5.96 12.06 -3.93
N THR A 410 6.60 11.07 -4.56
CA THR A 410 5.87 9.91 -5.09
C THR A 410 5.48 8.92 -3.99
N GLY A 411 5.95 9.11 -2.74
CA GLY A 411 5.78 8.16 -1.64
C GLY A 411 6.65 6.91 -1.73
N LEU A 412 7.42 6.77 -2.82
CA LEU A 412 8.19 5.55 -3.11
C LEU A 412 9.68 5.75 -2.78
N ARG A 413 10.22 4.88 -1.92
CA ARG A 413 11.64 4.91 -1.50
C ARG A 413 12.57 4.39 -2.60
N THR A 414 13.85 4.70 -2.52
CA THR A 414 14.88 4.10 -3.39
C THR A 414 15.99 3.52 -2.53
N THR A 415 15.92 2.23 -2.27
CA THR A 415 16.79 1.59 -1.27
C THR A 415 17.85 0.68 -1.87
N ALA A 416 17.76 0.37 -3.18
CA ALA A 416 18.54 -0.69 -3.81
C ALA A 416 18.52 -2.01 -3.01
N GLY A 417 17.42 -2.29 -2.30
CA GLY A 417 17.27 -3.46 -1.43
C GLY A 417 18.09 -3.41 -0.13
N SER A 418 18.79 -2.30 0.18
CA SER A 418 19.67 -2.19 1.33
C SER A 418 19.10 -1.31 2.43
N LEU A 419 19.22 -1.77 3.68
CA LEU A 419 18.93 -0.96 4.88
C LEU A 419 19.77 0.32 4.94
N SER A 420 20.97 0.31 4.33
CA SER A 420 21.84 1.48 4.28
C SER A 420 21.22 2.67 3.51
N LEU A 421 20.33 2.38 2.56
CA LEU A 421 19.60 3.38 1.78
C LEU A 421 18.12 3.45 2.16
N TRP A 422 17.71 2.87 3.29
CA TRP A 422 16.31 2.88 3.74
C TRP A 422 15.72 4.29 3.90
N SER A 423 16.56 5.22 4.37
CA SER A 423 16.24 6.64 4.53
C SER A 423 16.69 7.48 3.34
N SER A 424 17.06 6.86 2.20
CA SER A 424 17.47 7.56 0.99
C SER A 424 16.33 8.42 0.45
N LYS A 425 16.66 9.66 0.12
CA LYS A 425 15.72 10.63 -0.46
C LYS A 425 16.35 11.28 -1.67
N PRO A 426 16.19 10.67 -2.85
CA PRO A 426 16.68 11.25 -4.09
C PRO A 426 16.14 12.67 -4.27
N LYS A 427 17.00 13.62 -4.66
CA LYS A 427 16.58 15.02 -4.88
C LYS A 427 15.63 15.18 -6.07
N GLU A 428 15.65 14.21 -6.97
CA GLU A 428 14.87 14.17 -8.19
C GLU A 428 14.59 12.72 -8.57
N ASN A 429 13.61 12.54 -9.47
CA ASN A 429 13.40 11.26 -10.11
C ASN A 429 14.63 10.87 -10.95
N ALA A 430 14.85 9.57 -11.16
CA ALA A 430 15.68 9.13 -12.26
C ALA A 430 15.10 9.65 -13.58
N LYS A 431 15.95 9.99 -14.54
CA LYS A 431 15.48 10.61 -15.79
C LYS A 431 14.47 9.71 -16.52
N LEU A 432 14.63 8.39 -16.44
CA LEU A 432 13.69 7.43 -17.01
C LEU A 432 12.31 7.44 -16.33
N VAL A 433 12.25 7.76 -15.03
CA VAL A 433 10.97 7.86 -14.29
C VAL A 433 10.21 9.10 -14.74
N ASP A 434 10.90 10.22 -14.99
CA ASP A 434 10.27 11.40 -15.58
C ASP A 434 9.69 11.11 -16.96
N LEU A 435 10.38 10.32 -17.79
CA LEU A 435 9.88 9.91 -19.10
C LEU A 435 8.62 9.05 -18.98
N LEU A 436 8.58 8.12 -18.02
CA LEU A 436 7.39 7.32 -17.73
C LEU A 436 6.21 8.20 -17.31
N ILE A 437 6.41 9.10 -16.34
CA ILE A 437 5.36 10.01 -15.86
C ILE A 437 4.88 10.95 -16.98
N ALA A 438 5.81 11.48 -17.79
CA ALA A 438 5.48 12.34 -18.92
C ALA A 438 4.66 11.61 -20.00
N SER A 439 4.87 10.30 -20.18
CA SER A 439 4.07 9.46 -21.08
C SER A 439 2.67 9.11 -20.53
N GLY A 440 2.39 9.51 -19.28
CA GLY A 440 1.14 9.21 -18.58
C GLY A 440 1.14 7.84 -17.88
N ALA A 441 2.29 7.17 -17.75
CA ALA A 441 2.38 5.93 -16.99
C ALA A 441 2.25 6.19 -15.48
N ILE A 442 1.65 5.24 -14.76
CA ILE A 442 1.48 5.31 -13.31
C ILE A 442 2.57 4.46 -12.67
N ILE A 443 3.47 5.09 -11.92
CA ILE A 443 4.49 4.35 -11.15
C ILE A 443 3.79 3.68 -9.97
N LEU A 444 3.46 2.40 -10.13
CA LEU A 444 2.66 1.64 -9.17
C LEU A 444 3.46 1.35 -7.88
N GLY A 445 4.76 1.10 -8.01
CA GLY A 445 5.58 0.72 -6.87
C GLY A 445 7.02 0.40 -7.24
N LYS A 446 7.80 0.11 -6.20
CA LYS A 446 9.22 -0.26 -6.31
C LYS A 446 9.38 -1.76 -6.28
N ALA A 447 9.97 -2.31 -7.33
CA ALA A 447 10.16 -3.74 -7.46
C ALA A 447 11.40 -4.18 -6.68
N ASN A 448 11.24 -5.22 -5.84
CA ASN A 448 12.35 -5.82 -5.10
C ASN A 448 13.47 -6.31 -6.05
N LEU A 449 14.70 -6.43 -5.53
CA LEU A 449 15.88 -6.83 -6.27
C LEU A 449 16.83 -7.70 -5.43
N SER A 450 17.90 -8.24 -6.03
CA SER A 450 19.09 -8.60 -5.25
C SER A 450 19.74 -7.32 -4.70
N GLU A 451 20.01 -7.26 -3.39
CA GLU A 451 20.58 -6.08 -2.74
C GLU A 451 21.84 -5.54 -3.47
N PHE A 452 21.86 -4.22 -3.74
CA PHE A 452 22.86 -3.53 -4.54
C PHE A 452 23.15 -4.20 -5.89
N SER A 453 22.11 -4.65 -6.57
CA SER A 453 22.24 -5.35 -7.85
C SER A 453 23.16 -6.58 -7.79
N ASN A 454 23.17 -7.28 -6.64
CA ASN A 454 24.02 -8.44 -6.34
C ASN A 454 25.45 -8.11 -5.87
N SER A 455 25.76 -6.85 -5.57
CA SER A 455 27.09 -6.41 -5.11
C SER A 455 27.32 -6.58 -3.60
N ARG A 456 26.33 -7.08 -2.87
CA ARG A 456 26.41 -7.27 -1.40
C ARG A 456 27.29 -8.46 -1.00
N GLY A 457 27.33 -9.52 -1.80
CA GLY A 457 28.15 -10.71 -1.51
C GLY A 457 27.94 -11.87 -2.48
N SER A 458 28.95 -12.71 -2.66
CA SER A 458 29.01 -13.77 -3.68
C SER A 458 28.13 -14.99 -3.41
N MET A 459 27.69 -15.21 -2.16
CA MET A 459 26.86 -16.37 -1.78
C MET A 459 25.38 -16.00 -1.55
N MET A 460 24.97 -14.80 -1.97
CA MET A 460 23.61 -14.34 -1.75
C MET A 460 22.65 -14.92 -2.79
N PRO A 461 21.53 -15.51 -2.37
CA PRO A 461 20.59 -16.05 -3.32
C PRO A 461 19.87 -14.92 -4.06
N SER A 462 19.68 -15.07 -5.38
CA SER A 462 19.17 -14.00 -6.24
C SER A 462 17.77 -13.54 -5.84
N GLY A 463 17.52 -12.22 -5.82
CA GLY A 463 16.25 -11.64 -5.37
C GLY A 463 16.15 -11.46 -3.85
N TRP A 464 17.15 -11.92 -3.09
CA TRP A 464 17.25 -11.57 -1.69
C TRP A 464 17.67 -10.11 -1.52
N SER A 465 16.96 -9.40 -0.64
CA SER A 465 17.40 -8.11 -0.11
C SER A 465 16.94 -7.95 1.34
N ALA A 466 17.65 -7.12 2.11
CA ALA A 466 17.29 -6.82 3.48
C ALA A 466 15.93 -6.12 3.56
N ILE A 467 15.64 -5.22 2.61
CA ILE A 467 14.35 -4.51 2.53
C ILE A 467 13.21 -5.43 2.10
N GLY A 468 13.46 -6.33 1.15
CA GLY A 468 12.51 -7.35 0.72
C GLY A 468 12.33 -8.51 1.70
N LYS A 469 12.85 -8.40 2.94
CA LYS A 469 12.78 -9.41 4.03
C LYS A 469 13.17 -10.83 3.57
N GLY A 470 14.08 -10.93 2.59
CA GLY A 470 14.53 -12.19 2.02
C GLY A 470 13.49 -12.97 1.19
N MET A 471 12.45 -12.30 0.67
CA MET A 471 11.35 -12.96 -0.04
C MET A 471 11.74 -13.57 -1.40
N PHE A 472 11.38 -14.85 -1.57
CA PHE A 472 11.30 -15.58 -2.84
C PHE A 472 9.81 -15.85 -3.13
N LEU A 473 9.09 -14.88 -3.70
CA LEU A 473 7.74 -15.09 -4.20
C LEU A 473 7.83 -15.86 -5.52
N THR A 474 7.51 -17.16 -5.53
CA THR A 474 6.93 -17.97 -6.63
C THR A 474 7.22 -19.47 -6.43
N ARG A 475 6.56 -20.34 -7.20
CA ARG A 475 6.95 -21.76 -7.39
C ARG A 475 8.38 -21.94 -7.91
N LEU A 476 9.04 -20.87 -8.38
CA LEU A 476 10.43 -20.89 -8.78
C LEU A 476 11.31 -20.83 -7.53
N LYS A 477 12.08 -21.89 -7.27
CA LYS A 477 13.04 -21.93 -6.15
C LYS A 477 14.06 -20.78 -6.19
N ASN A 478 14.26 -20.14 -7.36
CA ASN A 478 15.14 -18.99 -7.55
C ASN A 478 14.64 -18.16 -8.76
N PRO A 479 14.16 -16.91 -8.58
CA PRO A 479 13.66 -16.05 -9.66
C PRO A 479 14.77 -15.47 -10.55
N SER A 480 16.03 -15.87 -10.32
CA SER A 480 17.23 -15.17 -10.80
C SER A 480 17.24 -13.72 -10.33
N GLY A 481 18.13 -12.88 -10.83
CA GLY A 481 18.27 -11.51 -10.38
C GLY A 481 19.35 -10.78 -11.17
N SER A 482 19.58 -9.51 -10.88
CA SER A 482 19.07 -8.79 -9.72
C SER A 482 17.67 -8.18 -9.87
N SER A 483 17.09 -8.07 -11.07
CA SER A 483 15.75 -7.45 -11.27
C SER A 483 14.58 -8.42 -10.99
N SER A 484 14.67 -9.18 -9.90
CA SER A 484 13.77 -10.30 -9.59
C SER A 484 12.32 -9.85 -9.39
N GLY A 485 12.10 -8.79 -8.61
CA GLY A 485 10.76 -8.25 -8.36
C GLY A 485 10.13 -7.65 -9.61
N SER A 486 10.91 -7.05 -10.52
CA SER A 486 10.40 -6.52 -11.79
C SER A 486 9.83 -7.65 -12.66
N ALA A 487 10.58 -8.76 -12.78
CA ALA A 487 10.16 -9.90 -13.56
C ALA A 487 8.98 -10.67 -12.92
N VAL A 488 9.07 -10.96 -11.62
CA VAL A 488 8.00 -11.65 -10.90
C VAL A 488 6.73 -10.80 -10.86
N GLY A 489 6.86 -9.48 -10.65
CA GLY A 489 5.76 -8.53 -10.62
C GLY A 489 4.91 -8.57 -11.89
N VAL A 490 5.56 -8.49 -13.06
CA VAL A 490 4.87 -8.54 -14.34
C VAL A 490 4.33 -9.94 -14.63
N SER A 491 5.12 -10.99 -14.41
CA SER A 491 4.70 -12.37 -14.68
C SER A 491 3.46 -12.76 -13.86
N ALA A 492 3.45 -12.40 -12.58
CA ALA A 492 2.32 -12.63 -11.68
C ALA A 492 1.10 -11.72 -11.95
N GLY A 493 1.25 -10.66 -12.74
CA GLY A 493 0.15 -9.76 -13.11
C GLY A 493 -0.05 -8.57 -12.17
N TYR A 494 0.87 -8.31 -11.23
CA TYR A 494 0.82 -7.11 -10.37
C TYR A 494 1.05 -5.81 -11.14
N ALA A 495 1.67 -5.87 -12.32
CA ALA A 495 1.69 -4.77 -13.28
C ALA A 495 1.75 -5.30 -14.71
N LEU A 496 1.35 -4.48 -15.67
CA LEU A 496 1.41 -4.83 -17.09
C LEU A 496 2.84 -4.87 -17.62
N ILE A 497 3.67 -3.94 -17.14
CA ILE A 497 5.04 -3.73 -17.58
C ILE A 497 5.94 -3.34 -16.41
N SER A 498 7.24 -3.55 -16.54
CA SER A 498 8.21 -3.07 -15.55
C SER A 498 9.54 -2.64 -16.17
N VAL A 499 10.31 -1.90 -15.39
CA VAL A 499 11.69 -1.51 -15.70
C VAL A 499 12.64 -2.19 -14.72
N GLY A 500 13.63 -2.88 -15.26
CA GLY A 500 14.75 -3.46 -14.54
C GLY A 500 16.07 -2.78 -14.90
N THR A 501 17.16 -3.28 -14.32
CA THR A 501 18.53 -2.88 -14.70
C THR A 501 19.43 -4.09 -14.85
N GLU A 502 20.40 -4.01 -15.75
CA GLU A 502 21.36 -5.06 -16.03
C GLU A 502 22.79 -4.55 -16.09
N THR A 503 23.67 -5.20 -15.32
CA THR A 503 25.13 -5.12 -15.45
C THR A 503 25.62 -6.36 -16.20
N ASP A 504 25.22 -7.54 -15.71
CA ASP A 504 25.53 -8.84 -16.30
C ASP A 504 24.34 -9.80 -16.06
N GLY A 505 23.42 -9.89 -17.02
CA GLY A 505 22.24 -10.77 -16.96
C GLY A 505 21.12 -10.35 -15.99
N SER A 506 21.29 -9.26 -15.23
CA SER A 506 20.36 -8.83 -14.19
C SER A 506 18.95 -8.43 -14.65
N LEU A 507 18.69 -8.36 -15.95
CA LEU A 507 17.38 -8.12 -16.58
C LEU A 507 16.95 -9.35 -17.40
N LEU A 508 17.82 -9.89 -18.26
CA LEU A 508 17.53 -11.02 -19.12
C LEU A 508 17.31 -12.33 -18.35
N CYS A 509 18.13 -12.61 -17.33
CA CYS A 509 18.02 -13.84 -16.54
C CYS A 509 16.70 -13.94 -15.75
N PRO A 510 16.29 -12.92 -14.96
CA PRO A 510 15.00 -12.97 -14.27
C PRO A 510 13.81 -12.93 -15.25
N ALA A 511 13.89 -12.19 -16.36
CA ALA A 511 12.84 -12.21 -17.38
C ALA A 511 12.67 -13.59 -18.03
N GLY A 512 13.78 -14.25 -18.39
CA GLY A 512 13.77 -15.60 -18.94
C GLY A 512 13.15 -16.62 -17.98
N ARG A 513 13.46 -16.54 -16.70
CA ARG A 513 12.82 -17.39 -15.67
C ARG A 513 11.34 -17.09 -15.45
N ALA A 514 10.94 -15.84 -15.62
CA ALA A 514 9.56 -15.38 -15.46
C ALA A 514 8.74 -15.50 -16.76
N ALA A 515 9.31 -16.07 -17.83
CA ALA A 515 8.72 -16.19 -19.16
C ALA A 515 8.25 -14.84 -19.75
N LEU A 516 9.08 -13.81 -19.61
CA LEU A 516 8.84 -12.46 -20.13
C LEU A 516 9.75 -12.13 -21.30
N TYR A 517 9.29 -11.20 -22.14
CA TYR A 517 10.15 -10.53 -23.12
C TYR A 517 10.91 -9.41 -22.43
N ALA A 518 12.22 -9.35 -22.67
CA ALA A 518 13.09 -8.31 -22.16
C ALA A 518 14.25 -8.09 -23.11
N ILE A 519 14.83 -6.89 -23.10
CA ILE A 519 16.03 -6.56 -23.87
C ILE A 519 16.96 -5.75 -22.97
N LYS A 520 18.26 -6.09 -22.96
CA LYS A 520 19.28 -5.18 -22.44
C LYS A 520 19.65 -4.20 -23.56
N PRO A 521 19.27 -2.92 -23.46
CA PRO A 521 19.59 -1.95 -24.49
C PRO A 521 21.09 -1.67 -24.55
N THR A 522 21.53 -1.10 -25.67
CA THR A 522 22.88 -0.54 -25.79
C THR A 522 23.15 0.41 -24.63
N ILE A 523 24.32 0.28 -24.01
CA ILE A 523 24.75 1.14 -22.90
C ILE A 523 24.70 2.60 -23.38
N GLY A 524 24.08 3.46 -22.58
CA GLY A 524 23.87 4.87 -22.91
C GLY A 524 22.62 5.18 -23.74
N LEU A 525 21.86 4.18 -24.25
CA LEU A 525 20.61 4.43 -24.96
C LEU A 525 19.51 4.96 -24.02
N ILE A 526 19.38 4.35 -22.83
CA ILE A 526 18.48 4.83 -21.78
C ILE A 526 19.30 5.65 -20.78
N PRO A 527 18.84 6.85 -20.38
CA PRO A 527 19.51 7.65 -19.37
C PRO A 527 19.74 6.87 -18.06
N GLN A 528 20.98 6.79 -17.61
CA GLN A 528 21.35 6.13 -16.35
C GLN A 528 21.27 7.05 -15.12
N HIS A 529 21.03 8.34 -15.32
CA HIS A 529 20.95 9.32 -14.24
C HIS A 529 19.87 8.96 -13.21
N GLY A 530 20.26 8.93 -11.93
CA GLY A 530 19.39 8.55 -10.82
C GLY A 530 19.23 7.03 -10.62
N ILE A 531 20.05 6.19 -11.26
CA ILE A 531 20.11 4.75 -10.97
C ILE A 531 21.30 4.49 -10.05
N VAL A 532 21.10 3.79 -8.93
CA VAL A 532 22.20 3.34 -8.06
C VAL A 532 23.10 2.40 -8.88
N PRO A 533 24.35 2.79 -9.15
CA PRO A 533 25.20 2.09 -10.12
C PRO A 533 25.85 0.85 -9.51
N MET A 534 26.15 -0.12 -10.37
CA MET A 534 27.13 -1.17 -10.13
C MET A 534 28.40 -0.93 -10.96
N SER A 535 28.23 -0.63 -12.25
CA SER A 535 29.29 -0.14 -13.11
C SER A 535 28.66 0.60 -14.28
N THR A 536 28.91 1.90 -14.38
CA THR A 536 28.42 2.73 -15.49
C THR A 536 28.90 2.24 -16.87
N ASN A 537 29.98 1.47 -16.93
CA ASN A 537 30.51 0.84 -18.14
C ASN A 537 29.70 -0.36 -18.63
N PHE A 538 28.86 -0.97 -17.77
CA PHE A 538 28.07 -2.15 -18.10
C PHE A 538 26.57 -1.98 -17.88
N ASP A 539 26.20 -1.09 -16.95
CA ASP A 539 24.82 -0.89 -16.52
C ASP A 539 23.92 -0.41 -17.66
N SER A 540 22.72 -0.98 -17.74
CA SER A 540 21.69 -0.54 -18.65
C SER A 540 20.32 -0.81 -18.02
N ALA A 541 19.48 0.21 -17.95
CA ALA A 541 18.06 0.00 -17.64
C ALA A 541 17.37 -0.66 -18.83
N GLY A 542 16.26 -1.35 -18.60
CA GLY A 542 15.50 -1.89 -19.73
C GLY A 542 14.11 -2.40 -19.36
N PRO A 543 13.27 -2.63 -20.37
CA PRO A 543 11.89 -3.06 -20.21
C PRO A 543 11.75 -4.57 -19.98
N MET A 544 10.73 -4.97 -19.23
CA MET A 544 10.22 -6.35 -19.12
C MET A 544 8.71 -6.36 -19.33
N THR A 545 8.22 -7.21 -20.23
CA THR A 545 6.81 -7.21 -20.66
C THR A 545 6.34 -8.61 -21.08
N LYS A 546 5.02 -8.79 -21.25
CA LYS A 546 4.42 -10.05 -21.74
C LYS A 546 4.38 -10.17 -23.26
N THR A 547 4.60 -9.08 -24.00
CA THR A 547 4.56 -9.07 -25.48
C THR A 547 5.70 -8.24 -26.06
N THR A 548 6.17 -8.60 -27.26
CA THR A 548 7.19 -7.81 -27.97
C THR A 548 6.69 -6.42 -28.38
N HIS A 549 5.37 -6.25 -28.54
CA HIS A 549 4.77 -4.95 -28.80
C HIS A 549 4.91 -4.01 -27.61
N ASP A 550 4.53 -4.46 -26.41
CA ASP A 550 4.64 -3.65 -25.19
C ASP A 550 6.12 -3.36 -24.87
N LEU A 551 7.01 -4.32 -25.15
CA LEU A 551 8.45 -4.13 -25.05
C LEU A 551 8.93 -2.95 -25.90
N ALA A 552 8.49 -2.87 -27.17
CA ALA A 552 8.85 -1.80 -28.07
C ALA A 552 8.27 -0.45 -27.65
N VAL A 553 7.01 -0.42 -27.21
CA VAL A 553 6.34 0.79 -26.68
C VAL A 553 7.08 1.33 -25.46
N LEU A 554 7.38 0.47 -24.48
CA LEU A 554 8.09 0.88 -23.28
C LEU A 554 9.52 1.33 -23.61
N LEU A 555 10.22 0.62 -24.51
CA LEU A 555 11.55 1.01 -24.95
C LEU A 555 11.57 2.37 -25.65
N ASP A 556 10.56 2.69 -26.47
CA ASP A 556 10.43 4.01 -27.11
C ASP A 556 10.34 5.13 -26.07
N VAL A 557 9.54 4.94 -25.01
CA VAL A 557 9.41 5.91 -23.92
C VAL A 557 10.73 6.06 -23.17
N LEU A 558 11.37 4.96 -22.76
CA LEU A 558 12.61 5.00 -21.99
C LEU A 558 13.79 5.59 -22.79
N ALA A 559 13.82 5.36 -24.11
CA ALA A 559 14.82 5.91 -25.01
C ALA A 559 14.43 7.30 -25.59
N SER A 560 13.33 7.90 -25.13
CA SER A 560 12.82 9.20 -25.61
C SER A 560 12.68 9.28 -27.14
N ARG A 561 12.24 8.20 -27.80
CA ARG A 561 12.17 8.15 -29.26
C ARG A 561 10.96 8.91 -29.80
N SER A 562 11.15 9.53 -30.96
CA SER A 562 10.07 10.17 -31.69
C SER A 562 9.13 9.13 -32.33
N PRO A 563 7.84 9.45 -32.59
CA PRO A 563 6.94 8.55 -33.32
C PRO A 563 7.46 8.16 -34.71
N SER A 564 8.26 9.01 -35.36
CA SER A 564 8.93 8.69 -36.63
C SER A 564 9.92 7.53 -36.50
N GLU A 565 10.54 7.40 -35.35
CA GLU A 565 11.64 6.48 -35.06
C GLU A 565 11.22 5.29 -34.18
N SER A 566 9.93 5.16 -33.87
CA SER A 566 9.40 4.14 -32.97
C SER A 566 9.82 2.71 -33.32
N TYR A 567 10.26 1.95 -32.32
CA TYR A 567 10.58 0.53 -32.45
C TYR A 567 9.38 -0.34 -32.83
N THR A 568 8.15 0.11 -32.54
CA THR A 568 6.93 -0.59 -32.97
C THR A 568 6.85 -0.74 -34.49
N LYS A 569 7.45 0.18 -35.25
CA LYS A 569 7.52 0.10 -36.72
C LYS A 569 8.40 -1.04 -37.22
N SER A 570 9.35 -1.48 -36.41
CA SER A 570 10.21 -2.62 -36.73
C SER A 570 9.50 -3.97 -36.51
N LEU A 571 8.35 -3.99 -35.82
CA LEU A 571 7.55 -5.20 -35.58
C LEU A 571 6.66 -5.55 -36.78
N THR A 572 7.27 -5.71 -37.95
CA THR A 572 6.55 -5.98 -39.21
C THR A 572 6.06 -7.43 -39.35
N GLY A 573 6.49 -8.32 -38.45
CA GLY A 573 6.32 -9.76 -38.58
C GLY A 573 7.18 -10.41 -39.67
N SER A 574 7.95 -9.61 -40.43
CA SER A 574 8.91 -10.07 -41.43
C SER A 574 10.33 -10.09 -40.87
N TRP A 575 11.08 -11.12 -41.24
CA TRP A 575 12.50 -11.26 -40.92
C TRP A 575 13.39 -11.00 -42.16
N SER A 576 12.80 -10.53 -43.26
CA SER A 576 13.54 -10.20 -44.47
C SER A 576 14.52 -9.05 -44.21
N GLY A 577 15.72 -9.17 -44.77
CA GLY A 577 16.81 -8.22 -44.56
C GLY A 577 17.57 -8.39 -43.24
N ILE A 578 17.14 -9.30 -42.36
CA ILE A 578 17.85 -9.61 -41.10
C ILE A 578 18.85 -10.73 -41.34
N LEU A 579 20.12 -10.48 -41.00
CA LEU A 579 21.14 -11.52 -40.91
C LEU A 579 21.16 -12.06 -39.48
N VAL A 580 21.01 -13.38 -39.34
CA VAL A 580 21.09 -14.05 -38.03
C VAL A 580 22.26 -15.00 -38.01
N ALA A 581 23.02 -14.92 -36.91
CA ALA A 581 24.07 -15.88 -36.57
C ALA A 581 23.74 -16.54 -35.24
N THR A 582 24.00 -17.84 -35.11
CA THR A 582 23.69 -18.61 -33.89
C THR A 582 24.95 -19.14 -33.22
N LEU A 583 24.93 -19.21 -31.89
CA LEU A 583 26.00 -19.78 -31.08
C LEU A 583 25.71 -21.24 -30.73
N ASN A 584 26.76 -22.04 -30.63
CA ASN A 584 26.68 -23.39 -30.12
C ASN A 584 26.66 -23.36 -28.59
N TYR A 585 25.49 -23.70 -28.01
CA TYR A 585 25.30 -23.73 -26.56
C TYR A 585 26.32 -24.62 -25.83
N SER A 586 26.77 -25.74 -26.43
CA SER A 586 27.80 -26.58 -25.79
C SER A 586 29.16 -25.89 -25.64
N LYS A 587 29.44 -24.87 -26.46
CA LYS A 587 30.61 -23.99 -26.32
C LYS A 587 30.32 -22.76 -25.44
N TRP A 588 29.09 -22.26 -25.50
CA TRP A 588 28.61 -21.04 -24.86
C TRP A 588 27.53 -21.30 -23.79
N ARG A 589 27.78 -22.27 -22.90
CA ARG A 589 26.88 -22.58 -21.77
C ARG A 589 27.28 -21.80 -20.53
N TYR A 590 26.31 -21.54 -19.65
CA TYR A 590 26.62 -21.01 -18.33
C TYR A 590 27.53 -21.99 -17.55
N PRO A 591 28.42 -21.48 -16.67
CA PRO A 591 29.21 -22.34 -15.79
C PRO A 591 28.31 -23.20 -14.89
N ASP A 592 28.79 -24.38 -14.49
CA ASP A 592 28.04 -25.29 -13.61
C ASP A 592 27.68 -24.64 -12.26
N SER A 593 28.39 -23.59 -11.83
CA SER A 593 28.06 -22.80 -10.64
C SER A 593 26.78 -21.97 -10.77
N PHE A 594 26.34 -21.64 -11.99
CA PHE A 594 25.12 -20.89 -12.28
C PHE A 594 23.94 -21.78 -12.69
N ILE A 595 24.22 -23.03 -13.07
CA ILE A 595 23.21 -24.01 -13.48
C ILE A 595 23.00 -24.99 -12.34
N THR A 596 21.80 -25.01 -11.75
CA THR A 596 21.41 -26.12 -10.86
C THR A 596 21.22 -27.37 -11.71
N PRO A 597 21.98 -28.46 -11.48
CA PRO A 597 21.81 -29.69 -12.24
C PRO A 597 20.38 -30.22 -12.07
N ALA A 598 19.70 -30.46 -13.20
CA ALA A 598 18.37 -31.03 -13.22
C ALA A 598 18.29 -32.08 -14.34
N ASP A 599 17.83 -33.27 -14.00
CA ASP A 599 17.76 -34.41 -14.93
C ASP A 599 16.95 -34.03 -16.18
N GLY A 600 17.58 -34.12 -17.35
CA GLY A 600 16.96 -33.83 -18.64
C GLY A 600 16.79 -32.35 -19.00
N ALA A 601 17.04 -31.40 -18.08
CA ALA A 601 16.86 -29.97 -18.34
C ALA A 601 17.84 -29.44 -19.41
N GLU A 602 19.12 -29.83 -19.33
CA GLU A 602 20.12 -29.44 -20.34
C GLU A 602 19.77 -30.01 -21.72
N ALA A 603 19.35 -31.27 -21.78
CA ALA A 603 18.90 -31.91 -23.02
C ALA A 603 17.65 -31.20 -23.60
N GLN A 604 16.73 -30.77 -22.75
CA GLN A 604 15.56 -29.98 -23.14
C GLN A 604 15.97 -28.62 -23.71
N ILE A 605 16.82 -27.86 -23.00
CA ILE A 605 17.30 -26.53 -23.43
C ILE A 605 18.01 -26.64 -24.78
N LEU A 606 18.90 -27.62 -24.94
CA LEU A 606 19.61 -27.88 -26.19
C LEU A 606 18.64 -28.18 -27.33
N LYS A 607 17.66 -29.06 -27.08
CA LYS A 607 16.65 -29.44 -28.07
C LYS A 607 15.80 -28.24 -28.50
N GLU A 608 15.26 -27.48 -27.55
CA GLU A 608 14.37 -26.34 -27.82
C GLU A 608 15.12 -25.17 -28.46
N THR A 609 16.36 -24.91 -28.05
CA THR A 609 17.23 -23.91 -28.70
C THR A 609 17.48 -24.28 -30.17
N ARG A 610 17.78 -25.55 -30.45
CA ARG A 610 17.97 -26.03 -31.83
C ARG A 610 16.68 -25.92 -32.65
N GLN A 611 15.54 -26.27 -32.07
CA GLN A 611 14.23 -26.08 -32.73
C GLN A 611 13.96 -24.60 -33.05
N ALA A 612 14.31 -23.69 -32.16
CA ALA A 612 14.17 -22.25 -32.40
C ALA A 612 15.11 -21.77 -33.52
N TYR A 613 16.36 -22.23 -33.55
CA TYR A 613 17.31 -21.92 -34.63
C TYR A 613 16.83 -22.44 -35.98
N ASP A 614 16.33 -23.68 -36.04
CA ASP A 614 15.77 -24.27 -37.25
C ASP A 614 14.57 -23.45 -37.75
N LEU A 615 13.69 -23.01 -36.85
CA LEU A 615 12.58 -22.14 -37.22
C LEU A 615 13.08 -20.79 -37.77
N ILE A 616 14.01 -20.13 -37.08
CA ILE A 616 14.57 -18.84 -37.52
C ILE A 616 15.23 -18.97 -38.90
N LYS A 617 15.96 -20.05 -39.14
CA LYS A 617 16.59 -20.35 -40.44
C LYS A 617 15.58 -20.42 -41.59
N THR A 618 14.33 -20.80 -41.33
CA THR A 618 13.26 -20.76 -42.35
C THR A 618 12.69 -19.36 -42.63
N LYS A 619 13.02 -18.37 -41.79
CA LYS A 619 12.43 -17.02 -41.84
C LYS A 619 13.38 -15.95 -42.36
N VAL A 620 14.69 -16.15 -42.22
CA VAL A 620 15.71 -15.14 -42.58
C VAL A 620 16.31 -15.38 -43.96
N ASP A 621 16.77 -14.31 -44.61
CA ASP A 621 17.45 -14.39 -45.90
C ASP A 621 18.89 -14.91 -45.78
N LYS A 622 19.54 -14.63 -44.64
CA LYS A 622 20.93 -15.05 -44.35
C LYS A 622 21.03 -15.62 -42.94
N PHE A 623 21.48 -16.86 -42.85
CA PHE A 623 21.67 -17.59 -41.60
C PHE A 623 23.07 -18.20 -41.55
N VAL A 624 23.80 -17.99 -40.45
CA VAL A 624 25.12 -18.59 -40.20
C VAL A 624 25.05 -19.36 -38.87
N ASP A 625 25.24 -20.68 -38.90
CA ASP A 625 25.24 -21.49 -37.68
C ASP A 625 26.63 -21.61 -37.06
N ASP A 626 26.66 -21.83 -35.75
CA ASP A 626 27.85 -22.09 -34.93
C ASP A 626 28.99 -21.09 -35.21
N VAL A 627 28.68 -19.79 -35.09
CA VAL A 627 29.73 -18.77 -35.21
C VAL A 627 30.69 -18.84 -34.05
N ASP A 628 31.98 -18.74 -34.36
CA ASP A 628 33.02 -18.71 -33.36
C ASP A 628 33.13 -17.29 -32.79
N LEU A 629 33.05 -17.19 -31.47
CA LEU A 629 33.23 -15.96 -30.71
C LEU A 629 34.43 -16.15 -29.78
N VAL A 630 34.98 -15.05 -29.28
CA VAL A 630 36.14 -15.08 -28.36
C VAL A 630 35.83 -15.94 -27.14
N THR A 631 36.68 -16.90 -26.77
CA THR A 631 36.41 -17.83 -25.67
C THR A 631 36.32 -17.12 -24.33
N VAL A 632 35.61 -17.69 -23.34
CA VAL A 632 35.49 -17.11 -22.00
C VAL A 632 36.87 -16.84 -21.37
N ASP A 633 37.85 -17.73 -21.59
CA ASP A 633 39.24 -17.60 -21.12
C ASP A 633 39.93 -16.32 -21.63
N SER A 634 39.50 -15.78 -22.78
CA SER A 634 40.04 -14.52 -23.31
C SER A 634 39.65 -13.29 -22.48
N PHE A 635 38.68 -13.43 -21.58
CA PHE A 635 38.24 -12.41 -20.65
C PHE A 635 38.88 -12.58 -19.25
N GLU A 636 39.95 -13.37 -19.11
CA GLU A 636 40.71 -13.48 -17.87
C GLU A 636 41.96 -12.59 -17.86
N LEU A 637 42.17 -11.90 -16.73
CA LEU A 637 43.37 -11.14 -16.43
C LEU A 637 44.01 -11.72 -15.17
N GLU A 638 45.22 -12.25 -15.27
CA GLU A 638 45.95 -12.91 -14.17
C GLU A 638 45.15 -14.04 -13.50
N GLY A 639 44.41 -14.82 -14.29
CA GLY A 639 43.58 -15.94 -13.80
C GLY A 639 42.31 -15.53 -13.06
N LYS A 640 41.87 -14.27 -13.25
CA LYS A 640 40.60 -13.74 -12.71
C LYS A 640 39.74 -13.22 -13.84
N ILE A 641 38.43 -13.38 -13.72
CA ILE A 641 37.46 -12.84 -14.67
C ILE A 641 37.55 -11.31 -14.68
N THR A 642 37.81 -10.72 -15.84
CA THR A 642 38.04 -9.27 -15.99
C THR A 642 36.80 -8.47 -15.62
N LEU A 643 35.60 -9.00 -15.86
CA LEU A 643 34.33 -8.38 -15.45
C LEU A 643 34.29 -8.14 -13.93
N ASP A 644 34.70 -9.11 -13.12
CA ASP A 644 34.71 -8.98 -11.65
C ASP A 644 35.70 -7.90 -11.21
N ILE A 645 36.88 -7.84 -11.84
CA ILE A 645 37.89 -6.81 -11.54
C ILE A 645 37.34 -5.41 -11.84
N ILE A 646 36.76 -5.23 -13.03
CA ILE A 646 36.26 -3.92 -13.46
C ILE A 646 35.06 -3.50 -12.61
N THR A 647 34.05 -4.36 -12.47
CA THR A 647 32.84 -4.05 -11.70
C THR A 647 33.14 -3.78 -10.23
N MET A 648 34.09 -4.48 -9.61
CA MET A 648 34.50 -4.17 -8.23
C MET A 648 35.22 -2.83 -8.11
N SER A 649 36.02 -2.43 -9.11
CA SER A 649 36.68 -1.13 -9.14
C SER A 649 35.68 0.00 -9.39
N ASP A 650 34.82 -0.18 -10.38
CA ASP A 650 33.79 0.76 -10.79
C ASP A 650 32.75 0.96 -9.69
N MET A 651 32.26 -0.10 -9.05
CA MET A 651 31.26 -0.02 -7.98
C MET A 651 31.65 1.00 -6.92
N LYS A 652 32.91 0.97 -6.45
CA LYS A 652 33.38 1.91 -5.44
C LYS A 652 33.38 3.33 -5.97
N ARG A 653 33.91 3.56 -7.18
CA ARG A 653 34.01 4.88 -7.80
C ARG A 653 32.62 5.46 -8.09
N ASP A 654 31.78 4.68 -8.76
CA ASP A 654 30.50 5.11 -9.29
C ASP A 654 29.45 5.24 -8.18
N LEU A 655 29.43 4.34 -7.19
CA LEU A 655 28.57 4.50 -6.01
C LEU A 655 28.96 5.75 -5.21
N THR A 656 30.27 6.05 -5.07
CA THR A 656 30.73 7.27 -4.40
C THR A 656 30.33 8.53 -5.17
N ALA A 657 30.29 8.48 -6.51
CA ALA A 657 29.84 9.61 -7.31
C ALA A 657 28.31 9.78 -7.28
N TYR A 658 27.57 8.69 -7.06
CA TYR A 658 26.13 8.69 -6.92
C TYR A 658 25.64 9.26 -5.57
N LEU A 659 26.32 8.88 -4.46
CA LEU A 659 26.03 9.33 -3.10
C LEU A 659 26.49 10.76 -2.85
#